data_AF-A0A2S5KPW5-F1
#
_entry.id   AF-A0A2S5KPW5-F1
#
_cell.length_a   1.000
_cell.length_b   1.000
_cell.length_c   1.000
_cell.angle_alpha   90.00
_cell.angle_beta   90.00
_cell.angle_gamma   90.00
#
_symmetry.space_group_name_H-M   'P 1'
#
loop_
_entity.id
_entity.type
_entity.pdbx_description
1 polymer ?
#
loop_
_entity_poly.entity_id
_entity_poly.type
_entity_poly.pdbx_seq_one_letter_code
_entity_poly.pdbx_strand_id
1 'polypeptide(L)'
;MIYKDIFISYSWDDTEHKNWTKYLADRLEEIHEINVSLDQYDLDSLSDKNLYMERSIFDTDLILVVITNNYNNKANNRHGGVGIETTMATSRHWEEALAVGKSNIIPILREGENIPNYLKNKFYIDFRKDEHFENSFNTLLGHIRGESKSTRPQKKYSIQNPPTTQEFTRVEDFLKINYKNRKLLFNKSDTTDFSGINRIKFELWETKSPSLQYYLFLFSNTSIEKTVQRISLLIKRNNISVSHLTVLKRNNSKKGYLAKLFKENGLTISLTELSYSEYIWEYCIDEDAKRDLGIYTRPNFIDQSLILNDDTNEDLGPAFDYFKKKLSEDEQSTANVIIAPGGTGKTTLCSNLAKFYQKESDVIPVFIESEEMKKSSALLAKKKIRSVFDLYDAYSSVCINQDNEYVFNKITFEVAILTGKLVLIIDGLDELIPLFHEGFDIESFLQSIDELHKEMNSSKLIITSRNDVISEEMVSRYSNLSKYMLLGFDDKTCKKYLDKRFGHYTNHEKMIKAAESNITPLISKDKNQRILPFIVDLLSSIVEDSQGSDSLKLESSFEDKDYKSNEELTDYLVYSILRRESVRQSIDISISEVLDIFLELALSHSDSFPVQDLKSIIDVYYPEVSHELTDKLLRNPLISVENSTCRFKYDFLSEYFNTLSVIQFITSGSRSDELVKLAAKHAFGDSNLYKDVVKYLQSKEPDSNALIKRIILQIKSNLTYDDVFKRDDYRFRAISLLVNINLDLNKSLQKSEKTEELKKIFGEKNNIHFLSIYGIAKPLDFSNTHISNSRFIGYKSFTSSKFENTKFSNCVFENINNEKIPINLDSSMFDSCQMGDLDIVIDIANNRKKENRALVEKELRTFFTSFFNRARFVDQKKSYVKFSDKVKRIDSHFFDNLLARKIIEVKLEKSDETYFQVCSEYQDSVYTLIMNNTVDDKMKIIVDTLI
;
A
#
# COMPACT_ATOMS: atom_id res chain seq x y z
N MET A 1 36.24 -5.98 21.85
CA MET A 1 36.37 -7.28 22.53
C MET A 1 37.51 -7.09 23.51
N ILE A 2 37.24 -7.11 24.82
CA ILE A 2 38.26 -6.86 25.86
C ILE A 2 38.64 -8.22 26.45
N TYR A 3 39.92 -8.55 26.48
CA TYR A 3 40.43 -9.74 27.17
C TYR A 3 40.49 -9.46 28.67
N LYS A 4 39.85 -10.29 29.49
CA LYS A 4 39.68 -10.03 30.93
C LYS A 4 40.64 -10.84 31.78
N ASP A 5 40.76 -12.14 31.51
CA ASP A 5 41.62 -13.05 32.26
C ASP A 5 42.99 -13.19 31.57
N ILE A 6 44.05 -12.69 32.21
CA ILE A 6 45.39 -12.59 31.62
C ILE A 6 46.38 -13.44 32.41
N PHE A 7 47.06 -14.37 31.75
CA PHE A 7 48.16 -15.13 32.35
C PHE A 7 49.52 -14.57 31.94
N ILE A 8 50.44 -14.41 32.90
CA ILE A 8 51.82 -13.96 32.63
C ILE A 8 52.81 -15.12 32.79
N SER A 9 53.33 -15.63 31.68
CA SER A 9 54.41 -16.63 31.64
C SER A 9 55.77 -15.94 31.54
N TYR A 10 56.68 -16.25 32.46
CA TYR A 10 58.03 -15.67 32.53
C TYR A 10 59.02 -16.68 33.16
N SER A 11 60.31 -16.40 33.05
CA SER A 11 61.35 -17.26 33.60
C SER A 11 61.82 -16.77 34.96
N TRP A 12 62.10 -17.71 35.87
CA TRP A 12 62.76 -17.38 37.14
C TRP A 12 64.25 -17.16 36.90
N ASP A 13 64.61 -15.96 36.45
CA ASP A 13 65.98 -15.58 36.10
C ASP A 13 66.73 -15.03 37.30
N ASP A 14 66.52 -13.75 37.62
CA ASP A 14 67.03 -13.08 38.80
C ASP A 14 65.91 -12.36 39.57
N THR A 15 66.23 -11.80 40.73
CA THR A 15 65.27 -11.06 41.55
C THR A 15 64.78 -9.78 40.88
N GLU A 16 65.58 -9.17 40.01
CA GLU A 16 65.21 -7.93 39.30
C GLU A 16 64.12 -8.21 38.27
N HIS A 17 64.28 -9.24 37.46
CA HIS A 17 63.31 -9.69 36.46
C HIS A 17 61.99 -10.18 37.11
N LYS A 18 62.07 -10.86 38.26
CA LYS A 18 60.88 -11.25 39.03
C LYS A 18 60.10 -10.04 39.52
N ASN A 19 60.79 -9.05 40.08
CA ASN A 19 60.17 -7.82 40.56
C ASN A 19 59.59 -7.00 39.40
N TRP A 20 60.28 -6.96 38.26
CA TRP A 20 59.79 -6.29 37.06
C TRP A 20 58.52 -6.94 36.51
N THR A 21 58.49 -8.27 36.46
CA THR A 21 57.31 -9.01 36.00
C THR A 21 56.14 -8.83 36.95
N LYS A 22 56.40 -8.82 38.26
CA LYS A 22 55.41 -8.48 39.27
C LYS A 22 54.91 -7.05 39.12
N TYR A 23 55.77 -6.08 38.86
CA TYR A 23 55.36 -4.70 38.63
C TYR A 23 54.45 -4.56 37.41
N LEU A 24 54.74 -5.27 36.31
CA LEU A 24 53.84 -5.33 35.15
C LEU A 24 52.47 -5.94 35.51
N ALA A 25 52.48 -7.01 36.31
CA ALA A 25 51.26 -7.67 36.78
C ALA A 25 50.43 -6.75 37.69
N ASP A 26 51.06 -6.12 38.70
CA ASP A 26 50.44 -5.17 39.62
C ASP A 26 49.78 -4.02 38.84
N ARG A 27 50.46 -3.48 37.81
CA ARG A 27 49.93 -2.39 36.96
C ARG A 27 48.73 -2.81 36.11
N LEU A 28 48.67 -4.07 35.68
CA LEU A 28 47.50 -4.60 34.98
C LEU A 28 46.33 -4.87 35.94
N GLU A 29 46.62 -5.39 37.13
CA GLU A 29 45.65 -5.70 38.19
C GLU A 29 45.00 -4.44 38.80
N GLU A 30 45.66 -3.27 38.72
CA GLU A 30 45.07 -1.97 39.07
C GLU A 30 43.82 -1.61 38.24
N ILE A 31 43.61 -2.27 37.09
CA ILE A 31 42.49 -2.00 36.18
C ILE A 31 41.34 -2.95 36.52
N HIS A 32 40.21 -2.40 36.97
CA HIS A 32 39.04 -3.15 37.45
C HIS A 32 38.52 -4.26 36.52
N GLU A 33 38.69 -4.12 35.20
CA GLU A 33 38.19 -5.08 34.21
C GLU A 33 39.17 -6.23 33.90
N ILE A 34 40.39 -6.19 34.42
CA ILE A 34 41.47 -7.16 34.13
C ILE A 34 41.75 -7.97 35.41
N ASN A 35 41.91 -9.27 35.24
CA ASN A 35 42.27 -10.21 36.28
C ASN A 35 43.55 -10.95 35.86
N VAL A 36 44.64 -10.79 36.62
CA VAL A 36 45.97 -11.27 36.26
C VAL A 36 46.33 -12.52 37.06
N SER A 37 46.51 -13.65 36.37
CA SER A 37 47.08 -14.86 36.95
C SER A 37 48.61 -14.81 36.88
N LEU A 38 49.26 -14.88 38.05
CA LEU A 38 50.71 -14.90 38.20
C LEU A 38 51.09 -15.89 39.29
N ASP A 39 52.13 -16.69 39.03
CA ASP A 39 52.63 -17.68 39.99
C ASP A 39 53.03 -17.07 41.36
N GLN A 40 53.46 -15.81 41.39
CA GLN A 40 53.79 -15.07 42.62
C GLN A 40 52.56 -14.67 43.45
N TYR A 41 51.35 -14.65 42.88
CA TYR A 41 50.11 -14.36 43.59
C TYR A 41 49.40 -15.64 44.03
N ASP A 42 49.33 -16.62 43.14
CA ASP A 42 48.34 -17.71 43.25
C ASP A 42 48.92 -19.05 43.72
N LEU A 43 50.25 -19.22 43.72
CA LEU A 43 50.88 -20.49 44.14
C LEU A 43 51.45 -20.40 45.56
N ASP A 44 51.05 -21.36 46.39
CA ASP A 44 51.61 -21.61 47.72
C ASP A 44 52.16 -23.06 47.83
N SER A 45 52.65 -23.45 49.03
CA SER A 45 53.20 -24.80 49.23
C SER A 45 52.15 -25.93 49.24
N LEU A 46 50.85 -25.61 49.10
CA LEU A 46 49.74 -26.57 49.06
C LEU A 46 49.21 -26.80 47.64
N SER A 47 49.63 -25.96 46.69
CA SER A 47 49.11 -25.93 45.32
C SER A 47 49.85 -26.91 44.40
N ASP A 48 49.12 -27.64 43.53
CA ASP A 48 49.74 -28.41 42.45
C ASP A 48 50.15 -27.47 41.31
N LYS A 49 51.45 -27.23 41.21
CA LYS A 49 52.05 -26.36 40.20
C LYS A 49 51.71 -26.79 38.77
N ASN A 50 51.63 -28.09 38.47
CA ASN A 50 51.36 -28.55 37.11
C ASN A 50 49.90 -28.28 36.72
N LEU A 51 48.97 -28.55 37.65
CA LEU A 51 47.54 -28.30 37.44
C LEU A 51 47.24 -26.80 37.26
N TYR A 52 47.90 -25.94 38.06
CA TYR A 52 47.78 -24.50 37.91
C TYR A 52 48.28 -24.01 36.54
N MET A 53 49.44 -24.50 36.09
CA MET A 53 50.02 -24.09 34.80
C MET A 53 49.16 -24.54 33.61
N GLU A 54 48.58 -25.74 33.67
CA GLU A 54 47.67 -26.23 32.62
C GLU A 54 46.42 -25.34 32.52
N ARG A 55 45.75 -25.09 33.64
CA ARG A 55 44.57 -24.20 33.68
C ARG A 55 44.91 -22.78 33.21
N SER A 56 46.02 -22.22 33.68
CA SER A 56 46.43 -20.86 33.33
C SER A 56 46.72 -20.68 31.84
N ILE A 57 47.12 -21.76 31.13
CA ILE A 57 47.37 -21.71 29.69
C ILE A 57 46.12 -21.94 28.86
N PHE A 58 45.17 -22.79 29.29
CA PHE A 58 43.99 -23.11 28.48
C PHE A 58 42.74 -22.32 28.83
N ASP A 59 42.58 -21.90 30.09
CA ASP A 59 41.36 -21.26 30.58
C ASP A 59 41.41 -19.72 30.52
N THR A 60 42.59 -19.12 30.28
CA THR A 60 42.74 -17.65 30.22
C THR A 60 42.46 -17.07 28.84
N ASP A 61 41.94 -15.84 28.81
CA ASP A 61 41.62 -15.12 27.59
C ASP A 61 42.88 -14.77 26.78
N LEU A 62 43.97 -14.41 27.46
CA LEU A 62 45.20 -13.89 26.86
C LEU A 62 46.44 -14.30 27.65
N ILE A 63 47.49 -14.75 26.94
CA ILE A 63 48.79 -15.08 27.55
C ILE A 63 49.81 -13.99 27.20
N LEU A 64 50.43 -13.40 28.21
CA LEU A 64 51.59 -12.53 28.08
C LEU A 64 52.85 -13.34 28.35
N VAL A 65 53.74 -13.41 27.36
CA VAL A 65 55.00 -14.14 27.48
C VAL A 65 56.13 -13.15 27.65
N VAL A 66 56.68 -13.05 28.86
CA VAL A 66 57.80 -12.14 29.16
C VAL A 66 59.11 -12.82 28.79
N ILE A 67 59.76 -12.29 27.76
CA ILE A 67 60.91 -12.89 27.09
C ILE A 67 62.19 -12.19 27.54
N THR A 68 63.08 -12.99 28.12
CA THR A 68 64.50 -12.69 28.32
C THR A 68 65.35 -13.64 27.48
N ASN A 69 66.66 -13.42 27.45
CA ASN A 69 67.60 -14.36 26.83
C ASN A 69 67.49 -15.77 27.44
N ASN A 70 67.29 -15.85 28.77
CA ASN A 70 67.15 -17.13 29.46
C ASN A 70 65.79 -17.78 29.21
N TYR A 71 64.69 -17.01 29.19
CA TYR A 71 63.38 -17.52 28.78
C TYR A 71 63.45 -18.17 27.39
N ASN A 72 64.06 -17.48 26.43
CA ASN A 72 64.19 -17.94 25.06
C ASN A 72 64.98 -19.25 24.96
N ASN A 73 66.10 -19.35 25.70
CA ASN A 73 66.89 -20.58 25.76
C ASN A 73 66.12 -21.75 26.41
N LYS A 74 65.40 -21.51 27.50
CA LYS A 74 64.58 -22.53 28.19
C LYS A 74 63.39 -22.99 27.34
N ALA A 75 62.71 -22.06 26.67
CA ALA A 75 61.59 -22.35 25.79
C ALA A 75 62.01 -23.17 24.56
N ASN A 76 63.08 -22.77 23.86
CA ASN A 76 63.55 -23.48 22.66
C ASN A 76 64.10 -24.87 22.96
N ASN A 77 64.77 -25.04 24.09
CA ASN A 77 65.32 -26.34 24.51
C ASN A 77 64.34 -27.16 25.37
N ARG A 78 63.13 -26.65 25.66
CA ARG A 78 62.12 -27.27 26.53
C ARG A 78 62.65 -27.71 27.90
N HIS A 79 63.38 -26.82 28.58
CA HIS A 79 63.98 -27.10 29.89
C HIS A 79 63.21 -26.46 31.05
N GLY A 80 63.03 -27.21 32.15
CA GLY A 80 62.39 -26.73 33.39
C GLY A 80 60.89 -26.40 33.23
N GLY A 81 60.34 -25.63 34.17
CA GLY A 81 58.91 -25.22 34.16
C GLY A 81 58.51 -24.46 32.89
N VAL A 82 59.37 -23.56 32.41
CA VAL A 82 59.17 -22.82 31.14
C VAL A 82 59.03 -23.77 29.95
N GLY A 83 59.73 -24.92 29.93
CA GLY A 83 59.60 -25.90 28.84
C GLY A 83 58.25 -26.61 28.80
N ILE A 84 57.66 -26.87 29.97
CA ILE A 84 56.33 -27.47 30.10
C ILE A 84 55.27 -26.47 29.62
N GLU A 85 55.33 -25.23 30.13
CA GLU A 85 54.46 -24.12 29.69
C GLU A 85 54.57 -23.87 28.18
N THR A 86 55.80 -23.82 27.65
CA THR A 86 56.05 -23.63 26.22
C THR A 86 55.40 -24.72 25.36
N THR A 87 55.37 -25.96 25.84
CA THR A 87 54.77 -27.08 25.09
C THR A 87 53.26 -26.90 24.97
N MET A 88 52.57 -26.55 26.06
CA MET A 88 51.13 -26.28 26.07
C MET A 88 50.78 -25.00 25.29
N ALA A 89 51.52 -23.91 25.53
CA ALA A 89 51.34 -22.63 24.82
C ALA A 89 51.57 -22.77 23.31
N THR A 90 52.52 -23.63 22.89
CA THR A 90 52.71 -23.96 21.48
C THR A 90 51.48 -24.66 20.91
N SER A 91 50.92 -25.66 21.61
CA SER A 91 49.69 -26.35 21.17
C SER A 91 48.54 -25.37 20.97
N ARG A 92 48.25 -24.54 21.98
CA ARG A 92 47.22 -23.51 21.93
C ARG A 92 47.47 -22.51 20.79
N HIS A 93 48.71 -22.04 20.64
CA HIS A 93 49.08 -21.10 19.57
C HIS A 93 48.74 -21.63 18.18
N TRP A 94 49.10 -22.89 17.89
CA TRP A 94 48.85 -23.50 16.58
C TRP A 94 47.36 -23.76 16.35
N GLU A 95 46.65 -24.26 17.36
CA GLU A 95 45.22 -24.54 17.26
C GLU A 95 44.40 -23.26 16.98
N GLU A 96 44.64 -22.19 17.75
CA GLU A 96 43.96 -20.91 17.55
C GLU A 96 44.36 -20.26 16.21
N ALA A 97 45.65 -20.28 15.86
CA ALA A 97 46.14 -19.69 14.62
C ALA A 97 45.57 -20.38 13.38
N LEU A 98 45.39 -21.70 13.40
CA LEU A 98 44.76 -22.44 12.31
C LEU A 98 43.25 -22.18 12.22
N ALA A 99 42.56 -22.02 13.35
CA ALA A 99 41.11 -21.82 13.37
C ALA A 99 40.68 -20.40 12.97
N VAL A 100 41.38 -19.35 13.44
CA VAL A 100 40.93 -17.95 13.32
C VAL A 100 42.00 -17.02 12.76
N GLY A 101 43.15 -17.56 12.31
CA GLY A 101 44.26 -16.79 11.73
C GLY A 101 45.04 -15.93 12.73
N LYS A 102 44.74 -16.06 14.03
CA LYS A 102 45.42 -15.38 15.14
C LYS A 102 45.39 -16.25 16.39
N SER A 103 46.29 -15.97 17.33
CA SER A 103 46.31 -16.61 18.65
C SER A 103 46.37 -15.53 19.74
N ASN A 104 45.81 -15.83 20.90
CA ASN A 104 45.75 -14.91 22.04
C ASN A 104 47.04 -15.02 22.89
N ILE A 105 48.19 -14.85 22.23
CA ILE A 105 49.50 -14.79 22.89
C ILE A 105 50.22 -13.51 22.44
N ILE A 106 50.65 -12.70 23.41
CA ILE A 106 51.43 -11.48 23.18
C ILE A 106 52.85 -11.68 23.73
N PRO A 107 53.87 -11.68 22.86
CA PRO A 107 55.26 -11.65 23.30
C PRO A 107 55.64 -10.27 23.85
N ILE A 108 56.21 -10.24 25.06
CA ILE A 108 56.74 -9.06 25.72
C ILE A 108 58.26 -9.19 25.77
N LEU A 109 58.99 -8.40 24.99
CA LEU A 109 60.44 -8.48 24.94
C LEU A 109 61.05 -7.62 26.05
N ARG A 110 61.52 -8.26 27.14
CA ARG A 110 62.18 -7.60 28.27
C ARG A 110 63.70 -7.54 28.10
N GLU A 111 64.31 -8.57 27.53
CA GLU A 111 65.75 -8.64 27.32
C GLU A 111 66.09 -9.47 26.06
N GLY A 112 67.15 -9.08 25.34
CA GLY A 112 67.62 -9.77 24.13
C GLY A 112 67.07 -9.21 22.82
N GLU A 113 67.33 -9.94 21.73
CA GLU A 113 66.92 -9.56 20.37
C GLU A 113 65.98 -10.58 19.71
N ASN A 114 65.90 -11.79 20.27
CA ASN A 114 65.19 -12.92 19.68
C ASN A 114 64.03 -13.37 20.58
N ILE A 115 62.93 -13.79 19.96
CA ILE A 115 61.80 -14.45 20.61
C ILE A 115 61.84 -15.97 20.38
N PRO A 116 61.17 -16.79 21.22
CA PRO A 116 61.08 -18.24 21.06
C PRO A 116 60.60 -18.66 19.67
N ASN A 117 61.08 -19.81 19.19
CA ASN A 117 60.81 -20.29 17.83
C ASN A 117 59.31 -20.37 17.49
N TYR A 118 58.47 -20.75 18.46
CA TYR A 118 57.02 -20.87 18.27
C TYR A 118 56.28 -19.53 18.17
N LEU A 119 56.93 -18.42 18.55
CA LEU A 119 56.38 -17.06 18.48
C LEU A 119 57.03 -16.21 17.39
N LYS A 120 57.96 -16.74 16.59
CA LYS A 120 58.69 -15.98 15.55
C LYS A 120 57.79 -15.28 14.52
N ASN A 121 56.58 -15.77 14.33
CA ASN A 121 55.56 -15.20 13.44
C ASN A 121 54.74 -14.07 14.10
N LYS A 122 54.98 -13.74 15.38
CA LYS A 122 54.27 -12.70 16.13
C LYS A 122 55.12 -11.44 16.25
N PHE A 123 54.45 -10.29 16.22
CA PHE A 123 55.03 -9.04 16.69
C PHE A 123 55.11 -9.06 18.22
N TYR A 124 56.22 -8.56 18.79
CA TYR A 124 56.38 -8.37 20.23
C TYR A 124 56.15 -6.90 20.61
N ILE A 125 55.88 -6.66 21.89
CA ILE A 125 55.89 -5.32 22.49
C ILE A 125 57.24 -5.16 23.21
N ASP A 126 57.95 -4.08 22.89
CA ASP A 126 59.32 -3.85 23.39
C ASP A 126 59.30 -3.17 24.76
N PHE A 127 59.82 -3.85 25.77
CA PHE A 127 59.96 -3.39 27.16
C PHE A 127 61.42 -3.42 27.64
N ARG A 128 62.39 -3.41 26.71
CA ARG A 128 63.82 -3.44 27.06
C ARG A 128 64.33 -2.17 27.74
N LYS A 129 63.68 -1.04 27.50
CA LYS A 129 64.04 0.27 28.07
C LYS A 129 62.99 0.70 29.09
N ASP A 130 63.37 0.74 30.36
CA ASP A 130 62.44 1.10 31.45
C ASP A 130 61.94 2.55 31.36
N GLU A 131 62.72 3.46 30.75
CA GLU A 131 62.29 4.84 30.45
C GLU A 131 61.05 4.92 29.53
N HIS A 132 60.76 3.84 28.77
CA HIS A 132 59.61 3.76 27.86
C HIS A 132 58.49 2.88 28.38
N PHE A 133 58.58 2.42 29.64
CA PHE A 133 57.61 1.49 30.23
C PHE A 133 56.17 1.93 30.02
N GLU A 134 55.83 3.17 30.36
CA GLU A 134 54.46 3.70 30.23
C GLU A 134 53.95 3.75 28.78
N ASN A 135 54.83 4.02 27.80
CA ASN A 135 54.44 4.02 26.38
C ASN A 135 54.17 2.59 25.88
N SER A 136 55.03 1.65 26.25
CA SER A 136 54.87 0.23 25.93
C SER A 136 53.67 -0.38 26.66
N PHE A 137 53.40 0.05 27.89
CA PHE A 137 52.23 -0.34 28.68
C PHE A 137 50.92 0.13 28.05
N ASN A 138 50.84 1.40 27.62
CA ASN A 138 49.66 1.90 26.88
C ASN A 138 49.45 1.14 25.55
N THR A 139 50.53 0.76 24.87
CA THR A 139 50.46 -0.07 23.67
C THR A 139 49.89 -1.46 24.00
N LEU A 140 50.35 -2.08 25.09
CA LEU A 140 49.83 -3.36 25.59
C LEU A 140 48.34 -3.28 25.95
N LEU A 141 47.90 -2.22 26.64
CA LEU A 141 46.49 -1.99 26.97
C LEU A 141 45.61 -1.85 25.73
N GLY A 142 46.07 -1.15 24.69
CA GLY A 142 45.36 -1.08 23.40
C GLY A 142 45.15 -2.48 22.80
N HIS A 143 46.17 -3.35 22.88
CA HIS A 143 46.06 -4.74 22.43
C HIS A 143 45.07 -5.56 23.30
N ILE A 144 45.05 -5.36 24.63
CA ILE A 144 44.11 -6.02 25.55
C ILE A 144 42.66 -5.61 25.29
N ARG A 145 42.42 -4.34 24.92
CA ARG A 145 41.09 -3.81 24.54
C ARG A 145 40.63 -4.22 23.14
N GLY A 146 41.49 -4.87 22.35
CA GLY A 146 41.24 -5.23 20.96
C GLY A 146 41.26 -4.02 20.01
N GLU A 147 41.91 -2.92 20.40
CA GLU A 147 42.05 -1.72 19.58
C GLU A 147 43.10 -1.95 18.48
N SER A 148 42.73 -1.72 17.22
CA SER A 148 43.67 -1.79 16.09
C SER A 148 44.55 -0.55 16.07
N LYS A 149 45.86 -0.72 15.80
CA LYS A 149 46.88 0.37 15.73
C LYS A 149 46.49 1.54 14.81
N SER A 150 45.55 1.35 13.90
CA SER A 150 44.89 2.41 13.15
C SER A 150 43.49 1.96 12.77
N THR A 151 42.46 2.75 13.08
CA THR A 151 41.16 2.59 12.42
C THR A 151 41.39 2.79 10.93
N ARG A 152 40.90 1.86 10.10
CA ARG A 152 40.87 2.10 8.65
C ARG A 152 40.14 3.42 8.44
N PRO A 153 40.69 4.37 7.68
CA PRO A 153 39.97 5.60 7.39
C PRO A 153 38.63 5.22 6.76
N GLN A 154 37.56 5.90 7.20
CA GLN A 154 36.26 5.72 6.55
C GLN A 154 36.44 6.00 5.05
N LYS A 155 35.94 5.10 4.22
CA LYS A 155 35.88 5.32 2.77
C LYS A 155 34.97 6.51 2.54
N LYS A 156 35.52 7.66 2.14
CA LYS A 156 34.76 8.90 1.92
C LYS A 156 34.37 9.14 0.46
N TYR A 157 35.06 8.51 -0.48
CA TYR A 157 34.91 8.81 -1.91
C TYR A 157 34.91 7.52 -2.74
N SER A 158 34.18 7.53 -3.85
CA SER A 158 34.16 6.47 -4.87
C SER A 158 35.06 6.86 -6.04
N ILE A 159 35.64 5.87 -6.74
CA ILE A 159 36.37 6.11 -8.00
C ILE A 159 35.40 6.64 -9.08
N GLN A 160 34.12 6.31 -8.97
CA GLN A 160 33.07 6.78 -9.89
C GLN A 160 32.59 8.20 -9.55
N ASN A 161 32.74 8.65 -8.30
CA ASN A 161 32.35 9.99 -7.82
C ASN A 161 33.56 10.71 -7.21
N PRO A 162 34.44 11.32 -8.01
CA PRO A 162 35.54 12.14 -7.50
C PRO A 162 34.97 13.35 -6.73
N PRO A 163 35.67 13.86 -5.69
CA PRO A 163 35.24 15.06 -4.99
C PRO A 163 35.17 16.24 -5.97
N THR A 164 33.98 16.82 -6.11
CA THR A 164 33.75 18.00 -6.94
C THR A 164 34.66 19.13 -6.48
N THR A 165 35.41 19.71 -7.41
CA THR A 165 36.23 20.89 -7.13
C THR A 165 35.28 22.07 -6.97
N GLN A 166 35.03 22.48 -5.72
CA GLN A 166 34.10 23.57 -5.41
C GLN A 166 34.66 24.90 -5.93
N GLU A 167 34.12 25.38 -7.06
CA GLU A 167 34.38 26.73 -7.54
C GLU A 167 33.37 27.69 -6.91
N PHE A 168 33.63 28.07 -5.66
CA PHE A 168 32.86 29.15 -5.03
C PHE A 168 33.21 30.48 -5.71
N THR A 169 32.30 30.99 -6.54
CA THR A 169 32.49 32.21 -7.36
C THR A 169 31.74 33.42 -6.83
N ARG A 170 30.76 33.21 -5.93
CA ARG A 170 29.79 34.23 -5.47
C ARG A 170 30.16 34.92 -4.15
N VAL A 171 31.44 34.96 -3.81
CA VAL A 171 31.98 35.61 -2.60
C VAL A 171 31.52 37.06 -2.46
N GLU A 172 31.46 37.78 -3.58
CA GLU A 172 31.05 39.18 -3.61
C GLU A 172 29.62 39.40 -3.13
N ASP A 173 28.72 38.44 -3.38
CA ASP A 173 27.31 38.53 -3.06
C ASP A 173 27.06 38.61 -1.55
N PHE A 174 27.89 37.97 -0.74
CA PHE A 174 27.85 38.04 0.73
C PHE A 174 28.00 39.48 1.22
N LEU A 175 28.92 40.23 0.61
CA LEU A 175 29.16 41.62 0.97
C LEU A 175 28.18 42.57 0.31
N LYS A 176 27.66 42.23 -0.88
CA LYS A 176 26.75 43.07 -1.65
C LYS A 176 25.43 43.37 -0.93
N ILE A 177 25.00 42.49 -0.02
CA ILE A 177 23.79 42.66 0.81
C ILE A 177 23.93 43.89 1.70
N ASN A 178 25.05 44.01 2.43
CA ASN A 178 25.25 45.05 3.44
C ASN A 178 26.09 46.23 2.95
N TYR A 179 26.94 46.04 1.93
CA TYR A 179 27.94 47.01 1.50
C TYR A 179 27.87 47.28 -0.01
N LYS A 180 27.30 48.44 -0.36
CA LYS A 180 27.27 48.95 -1.75
C LYS A 180 28.69 49.24 -2.29
N ASN A 181 29.57 49.80 -1.45
CA ASN A 181 30.96 50.12 -1.79
C ASN A 181 31.91 49.06 -1.23
N ARG A 182 32.42 48.20 -2.12
CA ARG A 182 33.36 47.11 -1.81
C ARG A 182 34.44 47.04 -2.89
N LYS A 183 35.67 46.72 -2.50
CA LYS A 183 36.81 46.62 -3.41
C LYS A 183 37.64 45.38 -3.09
N LEU A 184 37.93 44.57 -4.10
CA LEU A 184 38.89 43.47 -3.99
C LEU A 184 40.31 44.07 -3.97
N LEU A 185 41.10 43.74 -2.93
CA LEU A 185 42.41 44.35 -2.71
C LEU A 185 43.53 43.73 -3.55
N PHE A 186 43.40 42.45 -3.89
CA PHE A 186 44.42 41.69 -4.62
C PHE A 186 43.78 40.95 -5.80
N ASN A 187 44.49 40.88 -6.93
CA ASN A 187 44.02 40.14 -8.10
C ASN A 187 44.03 38.62 -7.82
N LYS A 188 43.09 37.89 -8.43
CA LYS A 188 42.93 36.43 -8.26
C LYS A 188 44.20 35.64 -8.60
N SER A 189 45.05 36.15 -9.50
CA SER A 189 46.34 35.57 -9.86
C SER A 189 47.38 35.59 -8.73
N ASP A 190 47.29 36.55 -7.80
CA ASP A 190 48.23 36.68 -6.68
C ASP A 190 47.78 35.90 -5.43
N THR A 191 46.48 35.59 -5.36
CA THR A 191 45.82 34.97 -4.21
C THR A 191 45.48 33.49 -4.40
N THR A 192 45.73 32.94 -5.60
CA THR A 192 45.50 31.54 -5.94
C THR A 192 46.82 30.85 -6.34
N ASP A 193 47.25 29.85 -5.57
CA ASP A 193 48.41 29.00 -5.85
C ASP A 193 48.10 27.56 -5.45
N PHE A 194 47.86 26.70 -6.44
CA PHE A 194 47.65 25.26 -6.27
C PHE A 194 48.86 24.42 -6.73
N SER A 195 50.04 25.04 -6.90
CA SER A 195 51.22 24.36 -7.40
C SER A 195 51.96 23.57 -6.29
N GLY A 196 52.29 22.30 -6.57
CA GLY A 196 53.06 21.45 -5.66
C GLY A 196 52.36 21.22 -4.31
N ILE A 197 53.01 21.64 -3.21
CA ILE A 197 52.47 21.55 -1.83
C ILE A 197 51.70 22.83 -1.45
N ASN A 198 51.70 23.86 -2.31
CA ASN A 198 50.96 25.09 -2.04
C ASN A 198 49.50 24.89 -2.46
N ARG A 199 48.61 25.05 -1.49
CA ARG A 199 47.15 25.00 -1.66
C ARG A 199 46.60 26.29 -1.07
N ILE A 200 46.75 27.38 -1.80
CA ILE A 200 46.41 28.73 -1.34
C ILE A 200 45.30 29.27 -2.24
N LYS A 201 44.19 29.68 -1.65
CA LYS A 201 43.11 30.40 -2.32
C LYS A 201 42.42 31.27 -1.26
N PHE A 202 42.39 32.58 -1.48
CA PHE A 202 41.68 33.52 -0.61
C PHE A 202 41.27 34.78 -1.38
N GLU A 203 40.29 35.50 -0.84
CA GLU A 203 39.91 36.83 -1.32
C GLU A 203 39.84 37.80 -0.14
N LEU A 204 40.49 38.95 -0.28
CA LEU A 204 40.48 40.01 0.73
C LEU A 204 39.76 41.23 0.17
N TRP A 205 38.69 41.62 0.85
CA TRP A 205 37.79 42.70 0.45
C TRP A 205 37.87 43.86 1.44
N GLU A 206 37.89 45.07 0.90
CA GLU A 206 37.74 46.33 1.63
C GLU A 206 36.30 46.81 1.50
N THR A 207 35.62 47.11 2.60
CA THR A 207 34.27 47.70 2.61
C THR A 207 34.24 49.02 3.36
N LYS A 208 33.30 49.88 2.98
CA LYS A 208 33.08 51.20 3.59
C LYS A 208 31.64 51.36 4.04
N SER A 209 31.34 51.11 5.32
CA SER A 209 30.20 51.65 6.08
C SER A 209 30.12 51.02 7.48
N PRO A 210 30.01 51.76 8.61
CA PRO A 210 30.28 53.19 8.83
C PRO A 210 31.79 53.51 8.99
N SER A 211 32.64 52.49 9.07
CA SER A 211 34.11 52.59 9.12
C SER A 211 34.74 51.65 8.09
N LEU A 212 36.05 51.79 7.88
CA LEU A 212 36.80 50.95 6.95
C LEU A 212 37.00 49.57 7.58
N GLN A 213 36.44 48.55 6.94
CA GLN A 213 36.49 47.16 7.40
C GLN A 213 37.10 46.25 6.34
N TYR A 214 37.72 45.17 6.80
CA TYR A 214 38.33 44.16 5.92
C TYR A 214 37.68 42.80 6.15
N TYR A 215 37.31 42.14 5.05
CA TYR A 215 36.70 40.81 5.05
C TYR A 215 37.61 39.85 4.30
N LEU A 216 38.03 38.77 4.97
CA LEU A 216 38.86 37.72 4.40
C LEU A 216 38.03 36.46 4.20
N PHE A 217 37.92 36.01 2.96
CA PHE A 217 37.28 34.76 2.60
C PHE A 217 38.33 33.66 2.44
N LEU A 218 38.20 32.60 3.23
CA LEU A 218 39.05 31.42 3.18
C LEU A 218 38.30 30.25 2.54
N PHE A 219 38.81 29.77 1.40
CA PHE A 219 38.18 28.68 0.64
C PHE A 219 38.57 27.30 1.16
N SER A 220 37.69 26.32 0.91
CA SER A 220 37.92 24.91 1.21
C SER A 220 39.16 24.37 0.48
N ASN A 221 39.74 23.28 1.02
CA ASN A 221 40.94 22.62 0.48
C ASN A 221 42.22 23.47 0.45
N THR A 222 42.33 24.52 1.27
CA THR A 222 43.52 25.35 1.38
C THR A 222 44.32 25.09 2.67
N SER A 223 45.64 25.31 2.63
CA SER A 223 46.51 25.27 3.81
C SER A 223 46.44 26.60 4.54
N ILE A 224 45.77 26.62 5.70
CA ILE A 224 45.56 27.84 6.50
C ILE A 224 46.88 28.56 6.79
N GLU A 225 47.92 27.83 7.22
CA GLU A 225 49.22 28.40 7.58
C GLU A 225 49.89 29.10 6.38
N LYS A 226 49.94 28.42 5.22
CA LYS A 226 50.50 29.00 3.99
C LYS A 226 49.68 30.18 3.47
N THR A 227 48.35 30.09 3.56
CA THR A 227 47.44 31.17 3.18
C THR A 227 47.67 32.40 4.06
N VAL A 228 47.79 32.25 5.37
CA VAL A 228 48.07 33.36 6.31
C VAL A 228 49.46 33.96 6.04
N GLN A 229 50.48 33.15 5.78
CA GLN A 229 51.81 33.63 5.38
C GLN A 229 51.74 34.48 4.11
N ARG A 230 51.02 34.01 3.08
CA ARG A 230 50.84 34.73 1.81
C ARG A 230 50.10 36.05 1.99
N ILE A 231 49.00 36.06 2.75
CA ILE A 231 48.24 37.27 3.08
C ILE A 231 49.14 38.29 3.78
N SER A 232 49.89 37.83 4.78
CA SER A 232 50.77 38.68 5.58
C SER A 232 51.86 39.35 4.73
N LEU A 233 52.42 38.61 3.78
CA LEU A 233 53.38 39.15 2.81
C LEU A 233 52.75 40.20 1.89
N LEU A 234 51.53 39.97 1.37
CA LEU A 234 50.87 40.91 0.47
C LEU A 234 50.44 42.20 1.18
N ILE A 235 49.95 42.12 2.42
CA ILE A 235 49.58 43.28 3.23
C ILE A 235 50.82 44.15 3.51
N LYS A 236 51.94 43.53 3.89
CA LYS A 236 53.21 44.23 4.13
C LYS A 236 53.78 44.85 2.85
N ARG A 237 53.75 44.12 1.73
CA ARG A 237 54.25 44.61 0.43
C ARG A 237 53.48 45.83 -0.09
N ASN A 238 52.16 45.88 0.14
CA ASN A 238 51.30 46.98 -0.33
C ASN A 238 51.03 48.06 0.74
N ASN A 239 51.67 47.95 1.91
CA ASN A 239 51.57 48.89 3.03
C ASN A 239 50.13 49.19 3.48
N ILE A 240 49.29 48.15 3.55
CA ILE A 240 47.86 48.25 3.93
C ILE A 240 47.72 48.15 5.45
N SER A 241 47.09 49.14 6.10
CA SER A 241 46.82 49.10 7.55
C SER A 241 45.48 48.41 7.85
N VAL A 242 45.53 47.18 8.35
CA VAL A 242 44.35 46.38 8.76
C VAL A 242 44.28 46.35 10.29
N SER A 243 43.31 47.04 10.89
CA SER A 243 43.11 47.07 12.35
C SER A 243 42.11 46.01 12.84
N HIS A 244 41.04 45.81 12.08
CA HIS A 244 40.00 44.80 12.31
C HIS A 244 39.81 43.96 11.05
N LEU A 245 39.78 42.64 11.23
CA LEU A 245 39.63 41.67 10.14
C LEU A 245 38.55 40.65 10.50
N THR A 246 37.50 40.58 9.69
CA THR A 246 36.48 39.53 9.78
C THR A 246 36.87 38.40 8.84
N VAL A 247 37.08 37.20 9.37
CA VAL A 247 37.45 36.01 8.61
C VAL A 247 36.23 35.12 8.44
N LEU A 248 35.85 34.90 7.18
CA LEU A 248 34.76 34.05 6.76
C LEU A 248 35.30 32.74 6.19
N LYS A 249 34.81 31.61 6.71
CA LYS A 249 35.23 30.25 6.31
C LYS A 249 34.07 29.27 6.42
N ARG A 250 34.22 28.07 5.87
CA ARG A 250 33.16 27.04 5.93
C ARG A 250 33.03 26.43 7.33
N ASN A 251 34.14 26.05 7.97
CA ASN A 251 34.14 25.36 9.27
C ASN A 251 34.87 26.18 10.34
N ASN A 252 34.34 26.14 11.57
CA ASN A 252 34.97 26.79 12.72
C ASN A 252 36.33 26.15 13.05
N SER A 253 37.35 26.98 13.30
CA SER A 253 38.67 26.52 13.75
C SER A 253 38.74 26.56 15.27
N LYS A 254 39.73 25.89 15.87
CA LYS A 254 40.01 26.06 17.31
C LYS A 254 40.16 27.55 17.63
N LYS A 255 39.36 28.05 18.58
CA LYS A 255 39.35 29.47 18.96
C LYS A 255 40.77 29.97 19.22
N GLY A 256 41.16 31.06 18.54
CA GLY A 256 42.46 31.71 18.69
C GLY A 256 43.61 31.15 17.85
N TYR A 257 43.39 30.08 17.07
CA TYR A 257 44.41 29.52 16.18
C TYR A 257 44.84 30.49 15.07
N LEU A 258 43.88 31.12 14.38
CA LEU A 258 44.17 32.11 13.34
C LEU A 258 44.83 33.35 13.92
N ALA A 259 44.35 33.82 15.08
CA ALA A 259 44.96 34.96 15.78
C ALA A 259 46.44 34.71 16.14
N LYS A 260 46.78 33.50 16.59
CA LYS A 260 48.16 33.11 16.84
C LYS A 260 49.00 33.12 15.56
N LEU A 261 48.49 32.55 14.47
CA LEU A 261 49.18 32.50 13.17
C LEU A 261 49.47 33.88 12.58
N PHE A 262 48.49 34.81 12.62
CA PHE A 262 48.72 36.18 12.15
C PHE A 262 49.77 36.91 12.99
N LYS A 263 49.78 36.68 14.32
CA LYS A 263 50.77 37.25 15.24
C LYS A 263 52.18 36.72 14.96
N GLU A 264 52.33 35.41 14.72
CA GLU A 264 53.61 34.78 14.35
C GLU A 264 54.15 35.31 13.02
N ASN A 265 53.27 35.73 12.11
CA ASN A 265 53.63 36.35 10.83
C ASN A 265 53.79 37.88 10.91
N GLY A 266 53.78 38.45 12.13
CA GLY A 266 54.07 39.86 12.40
C GLY A 266 52.94 40.82 12.02
N LEU A 267 51.68 40.40 12.17
CA LEU A 267 50.49 41.24 12.06
C LEU A 267 49.68 41.17 13.36
N THR A 268 49.53 42.30 14.06
CA THR A 268 48.70 42.40 15.27
C THR A 268 47.34 42.97 14.88
N ILE A 269 46.35 42.10 14.71
CA ILE A 269 45.02 42.46 14.19
C ILE A 269 43.94 41.95 15.15
N SER A 270 42.86 42.73 15.34
CA SER A 270 41.64 42.26 15.99
C SER A 270 40.85 41.37 15.04
N LEU A 271 40.65 40.09 15.40
CA LEU A 271 40.08 39.06 14.53
C LEU A 271 38.69 38.63 15.01
N THR A 272 37.71 38.71 14.12
CA THR A 272 36.39 38.08 14.28
C THR A 272 36.30 36.91 13.32
N GLU A 273 36.10 35.70 13.84
CA GLU A 273 35.94 34.49 13.03
C GLU A 273 34.47 34.12 12.97
N LEU A 274 33.91 34.04 11.77
CA LEU A 274 32.54 33.59 11.52
C LEU A 274 32.53 32.52 10.43
N SER A 275 31.62 31.57 10.53
CA SER A 275 31.29 30.72 9.40
C SER A 275 30.50 31.50 8.34
N TYR A 276 30.51 31.02 7.09
CA TYR A 276 29.64 31.58 6.04
C TYR A 276 28.17 31.59 6.47
N SER A 277 27.73 30.50 7.09
CA SER A 277 26.37 30.34 7.60
C SER A 277 26.05 31.29 8.76
N GLU A 278 26.96 31.49 9.71
CA GLU A 278 26.80 32.45 10.83
C GLU A 278 26.70 33.88 10.31
N TYR A 279 27.57 34.27 9.37
CA TYR A 279 27.56 35.63 8.81
C TYR A 279 26.23 35.96 8.12
N ILE A 280 25.69 35.01 7.35
CA ILE A 280 24.40 35.21 6.68
C ILE A 280 23.26 35.32 7.69
N TRP A 281 23.23 34.44 8.70
CA TRP A 281 22.18 34.45 9.71
C TRP A 281 22.17 35.70 10.59
N GLU A 282 23.35 36.15 11.04
CA GLU A 282 23.45 37.29 11.96
C GLU A 282 23.38 38.65 11.25
N TYR A 283 23.95 38.78 10.05
CA TYR A 283 24.15 40.08 9.41
C TYR A 283 23.35 40.30 8.13
N CYS A 284 22.85 39.25 7.46
CA CYS A 284 22.23 39.39 6.13
C CYS A 284 20.73 39.08 6.11
N ILE A 285 20.23 38.32 7.09
CA ILE A 285 18.83 37.95 7.22
C ILE A 285 18.19 38.82 8.30
N ASP A 286 17.12 39.52 7.93
CA ASP A 286 16.35 40.36 8.86
C ASP A 286 15.64 39.52 9.94
N GLU A 287 15.45 40.08 11.13
CA GLU A 287 14.71 39.42 12.22
C GLU A 287 13.25 39.17 11.84
N ASP A 288 12.67 40.00 10.97
CA ASP A 288 11.31 39.80 10.46
C ASP A 288 11.19 38.51 9.63
N ALA A 289 12.27 38.10 8.96
CA ALA A 289 12.32 36.84 8.20
C ALA A 289 12.42 35.58 9.09
N LYS A 290 12.80 35.74 10.37
CA LYS A 290 12.99 34.65 11.33
C LYS A 290 11.74 34.32 12.14
N ARG A 291 10.61 35.00 11.87
CA ARG A 291 9.35 34.82 12.59
C ARG A 291 8.66 33.51 12.21
N ASP A 292 7.91 32.97 13.17
CA ASP A 292 7.02 31.83 12.94
C ASP A 292 5.78 32.29 12.14
N LEU A 293 5.67 31.80 10.91
CA LEU A 293 4.57 32.01 9.96
C LEU A 293 3.35 31.13 10.29
N GLY A 294 3.44 30.20 11.25
CA GLY A 294 2.29 29.44 11.73
C GLY A 294 1.79 28.38 10.74
N ILE A 295 2.69 27.59 10.15
CA ILE A 295 2.33 26.60 9.11
C ILE A 295 1.32 25.57 9.67
N TYR A 296 0.18 25.47 8.98
CA TYR A 296 -0.84 24.49 9.33
C TYR A 296 -0.34 23.07 9.04
N THR A 297 -0.55 22.17 10.00
CA THR A 297 -0.25 20.75 9.84
C THR A 297 -1.49 19.96 10.20
N ARG A 298 -1.85 19.00 9.35
CA ARG A 298 -2.96 18.10 9.63
C ARG A 298 -2.77 17.40 10.99
N PRO A 299 -3.85 17.27 11.78
CA PRO A 299 -3.82 16.46 12.99
C PRO A 299 -3.53 15.01 12.64
N ASN A 300 -3.00 14.24 13.60
CA ASN A 300 -2.78 12.80 13.45
C ASN A 300 -1.82 12.39 12.32
N PHE A 301 -0.85 13.25 11.96
CA PHE A 301 0.22 12.87 11.04
C PHE A 301 0.91 11.57 11.50
N ILE A 302 1.06 10.64 10.57
CA ILE A 302 1.82 9.41 10.71
C ILE A 302 2.82 9.35 9.56
N ASP A 303 4.06 9.01 9.90
CA ASP A 303 5.13 8.90 8.93
C ASP A 303 4.97 7.66 8.03
N GLN A 304 5.40 7.79 6.78
CA GLN A 304 5.15 6.84 5.71
C GLN A 304 6.46 6.29 5.16
N SER A 305 6.44 5.06 4.63
CA SER A 305 7.65 4.49 4.00
C SER A 305 8.06 5.27 2.76
N LEU A 306 9.37 5.47 2.64
CA LEU A 306 10.06 6.10 1.52
C LEU A 306 10.98 5.09 0.87
N ILE A 307 10.97 5.01 -0.46
CA ILE A 307 11.95 4.21 -1.20
C ILE A 307 12.76 5.08 -2.15
N LEU A 308 13.98 4.65 -2.45
CA LEU A 308 14.79 5.24 -3.51
C LEU A 308 14.28 4.76 -4.87
N ASN A 309 14.00 5.67 -5.79
CA ASN A 309 13.49 5.34 -7.13
C ASN A 309 14.65 5.02 -8.09
N ASP A 310 15.43 4.00 -7.73
CA ASP A 310 16.50 3.40 -8.52
C ASP A 310 16.19 1.89 -8.72
N ASP A 311 16.93 1.18 -9.58
CA ASP A 311 16.76 -0.26 -9.85
C ASP A 311 16.73 -1.15 -8.58
N THR A 312 17.24 -0.66 -7.45
CA THR A 312 17.32 -1.38 -6.17
C THR A 312 16.06 -1.28 -5.31
N ASN A 313 15.17 -0.29 -5.53
CA ASN A 313 13.97 -0.01 -4.71
C ASN A 313 14.22 -0.16 -3.19
N GLU A 314 15.33 0.39 -2.69
CA GLU A 314 15.73 0.27 -1.29
C GLU A 314 14.74 1.00 -0.37
N ASP A 315 14.25 0.33 0.67
CA ASP A 315 13.40 0.93 1.71
C ASP A 315 14.25 1.75 2.69
N LEU A 316 14.03 3.07 2.67
CA LEU A 316 14.75 4.04 3.47
C LEU A 316 14.06 4.30 4.82
N GLY A 317 12.93 3.64 5.07
CA GLY A 317 12.15 3.77 6.29
C GLY A 317 11.21 4.99 6.26
N PRO A 318 10.88 5.54 7.44
CA PRO A 318 9.93 6.64 7.56
C PRO A 318 10.45 7.94 6.89
N ALA A 319 9.64 8.51 5.98
CA ALA A 319 10.00 9.62 5.11
C ALA A 319 10.34 10.90 5.87
N PHE A 320 9.53 11.29 6.87
CA PHE A 320 9.74 12.48 7.68
C PHE A 320 11.02 12.34 8.50
N ASP A 321 11.24 11.20 9.16
CA ASP A 321 12.46 10.97 9.93
C ASP A 321 13.71 10.94 9.03
N TYR A 322 13.60 10.34 7.84
CA TYR A 322 14.68 10.33 6.85
C TYR A 322 15.05 11.74 6.40
N PHE A 323 14.09 12.54 5.95
CA PHE A 323 14.36 13.89 5.47
C PHE A 323 14.80 14.83 6.60
N LYS A 324 14.27 14.67 7.82
CA LYS A 324 14.76 15.39 8.99
C LYS A 324 16.25 15.14 9.23
N LYS A 325 16.68 13.88 9.15
CA LYS A 325 18.10 13.53 9.29
C LYS A 325 18.91 14.06 8.11
N LYS A 326 18.47 13.80 6.87
CA LYS A 326 19.20 14.19 5.66
C LYS A 326 19.36 15.70 5.53
N LEU A 327 18.31 16.48 5.79
CA LEU A 327 18.35 17.94 5.71
C LEU A 327 19.13 18.59 6.87
N SER A 328 19.48 17.84 7.92
CA SER A 328 20.36 18.31 9.01
C SER A 328 21.86 18.10 8.71
N GLU A 329 22.21 17.38 7.65
CA GLU A 329 23.61 17.13 7.28
C GLU A 329 24.25 18.37 6.59
N ASP A 330 25.54 18.60 6.85
CA ASP A 330 26.33 19.74 6.34
C ASP A 330 26.61 19.65 4.82
N GLU A 331 26.64 18.43 4.28
CA GLU A 331 26.76 18.13 2.87
C GLU A 331 25.52 17.39 2.41
N GLN A 332 24.87 17.90 1.36
CA GLN A 332 23.62 17.36 0.84
C GLN A 332 23.76 16.95 -0.61
N SER A 333 22.71 16.34 -1.15
CA SER A 333 22.50 16.16 -2.58
C SER A 333 21.84 17.40 -3.20
N THR A 334 21.93 17.52 -4.52
CA THR A 334 21.48 18.67 -5.33
C THR A 334 20.03 19.06 -5.10
N ALA A 335 19.14 18.07 -5.13
CA ALA A 335 17.73 18.23 -4.78
C ALA A 335 17.12 16.89 -4.43
N ASN A 336 16.16 16.92 -3.51
CA ASN A 336 15.36 15.76 -3.15
C ASN A 336 14.00 15.86 -3.84
N VAL A 337 13.77 15.03 -4.86
CA VAL A 337 12.50 14.97 -5.59
C VAL A 337 11.67 13.82 -5.05
N ILE A 338 10.51 14.11 -4.51
CA ILE A 338 9.57 13.12 -3.95
C ILE A 338 8.41 12.95 -4.92
N ILE A 339 8.30 11.75 -5.49
CA ILE A 339 7.20 11.36 -6.37
C ILE A 339 6.19 10.49 -5.63
N ALA A 340 4.91 10.76 -5.87
CA ALA A 340 3.82 9.89 -5.42
C ALA A 340 2.53 10.18 -6.20
N PRO A 341 1.57 9.24 -6.26
CA PRO A 341 0.23 9.52 -6.73
C PRO A 341 -0.50 10.63 -5.93
N GLY A 342 -1.65 11.06 -6.45
CA GLY A 342 -2.59 11.92 -5.71
C GLY A 342 -3.09 11.21 -4.44
N GLY A 343 -3.21 11.95 -3.33
CA GLY A 343 -3.73 11.39 -2.08
C GLY A 343 -2.74 10.62 -1.21
N THR A 344 -1.48 10.42 -1.64
CA THR A 344 -0.44 9.72 -0.85
C THR A 344 0.10 10.54 0.33
N GLY A 345 -0.18 11.84 0.41
CA GLY A 345 0.23 12.68 1.54
C GLY A 345 1.54 13.45 1.36
N LYS A 346 1.93 13.76 0.11
CA LYS A 346 3.08 14.62 -0.24
C LYS A 346 3.02 15.98 0.48
N THR A 347 1.93 16.73 0.29
CA THR A 347 1.66 18.00 0.97
C THR A 347 1.76 17.88 2.49
N THR A 348 1.23 16.80 3.07
CA THR A 348 1.25 16.58 4.52
C THR A 348 2.67 16.33 5.03
N LEU A 349 3.51 15.62 4.29
CA LEU A 349 4.93 15.47 4.60
C LEU A 349 5.64 16.83 4.56
N CYS A 350 5.43 17.61 3.49
CA CYS A 350 6.03 18.94 3.32
C CYS A 350 5.62 19.92 4.43
N SER A 351 4.33 20.02 4.77
CA SER A 351 3.85 20.91 5.83
C SER A 351 4.47 20.56 7.18
N ASN A 352 4.64 19.26 7.48
CA ASN A 352 5.25 18.81 8.74
C ASN A 352 6.76 19.11 8.76
N LEU A 353 7.46 18.93 7.64
CA LEU A 353 8.88 19.30 7.52
C LEU A 353 9.07 20.82 7.67
N ALA A 354 8.25 21.62 7.00
CA ALA A 354 8.31 23.07 7.10
C ALA A 354 8.08 23.54 8.54
N LYS A 355 7.05 23.02 9.22
CA LYS A 355 6.79 23.31 10.64
C LYS A 355 7.88 22.84 11.59
N PHE A 356 8.55 21.72 11.28
CA PHE A 356 9.68 21.25 12.06
C PHE A 356 10.85 22.26 11.99
N TYR A 357 11.23 22.67 10.78
CA TYR A 357 12.32 23.64 10.59
C TYR A 357 11.98 25.06 11.05
N GLN A 358 10.70 25.42 11.11
CA GLN A 358 10.25 26.70 11.67
C GLN A 358 10.55 26.83 13.17
N LYS A 359 10.64 25.70 13.89
CA LYS A 359 11.02 25.67 15.31
C LYS A 359 12.53 25.62 15.52
N GLU A 360 13.32 25.31 14.50
CA GLU A 360 14.77 25.29 14.62
C GLU A 360 15.32 26.72 14.56
N SER A 361 16.19 27.08 15.51
CA SER A 361 16.63 28.46 15.75
C SER A 361 17.63 29.02 14.73
N ASP A 362 17.88 28.32 13.62
CA ASP A 362 19.01 28.60 12.71
C ASP A 362 18.72 28.29 11.23
N VAL A 363 17.44 28.09 10.89
CA VAL A 363 17.00 27.78 9.52
C VAL A 363 15.64 28.43 9.25
N ILE A 364 15.47 29.00 8.07
CA ILE A 364 14.18 29.55 7.61
C ILE A 364 13.56 28.60 6.59
N PRO A 365 12.38 28.01 6.87
CA PRO A 365 11.63 27.25 5.87
C PRO A 365 10.86 28.21 4.95
N VAL A 366 11.07 28.08 3.64
CA VAL A 366 10.19 28.67 2.61
C VAL A 366 9.36 27.54 2.03
N PHE A 367 8.06 27.58 2.31
CA PHE A 367 7.10 26.59 1.84
C PHE A 367 6.27 27.17 0.69
N ILE A 368 6.45 26.64 -0.52
CA ILE A 368 5.72 27.05 -1.73
C ILE A 368 4.61 26.04 -1.99
N GLU A 369 3.37 26.47 -1.79
CA GLU A 369 2.17 25.66 -2.04
C GLU A 369 1.55 26.00 -3.40
N SER A 370 1.37 24.99 -4.24
CA SER A 370 0.65 25.12 -5.50
C SER A 370 -0.79 25.66 -5.34
N GLU A 371 -1.46 25.32 -4.24
CA GLU A 371 -2.84 25.74 -3.95
C GLU A 371 -2.96 27.26 -3.73
N GLU A 372 -1.99 27.87 -3.04
CA GLU A 372 -1.95 29.32 -2.85
C GLU A 372 -1.70 30.06 -4.18
N MET A 373 -0.82 29.53 -5.01
CA MET A 373 -0.51 30.12 -6.32
C MET A 373 -1.71 30.09 -7.27
N LYS A 374 -2.57 29.05 -7.22
CA LYS A 374 -3.78 28.95 -8.04
C LYS A 374 -4.74 30.12 -7.85
N LYS A 375 -4.80 30.72 -6.65
CA LYS A 375 -5.68 31.87 -6.36
C LYS A 375 -5.41 33.08 -7.26
N SER A 376 -4.21 33.18 -7.83
CA SER A 376 -3.77 34.29 -8.68
C SER A 376 -3.26 33.83 -10.05
N SER A 377 -3.87 32.82 -10.64
CA SER A 377 -3.46 32.22 -11.94
C SER A 377 -3.26 33.24 -13.06
N ALA A 378 -4.14 34.26 -13.16
CA ALA A 378 -4.06 35.30 -14.19
C ALA A 378 -2.79 36.17 -14.11
N LEU A 379 -2.23 36.37 -12.92
CA LEU A 379 -0.98 37.12 -12.72
C LEU A 379 0.25 36.26 -13.07
N LEU A 380 0.16 34.96 -12.79
CA LEU A 380 1.25 34.00 -12.98
C LEU A 380 1.44 33.59 -14.44
N ALA A 381 0.35 33.55 -15.22
CA ALA A 381 0.34 33.19 -16.64
C ALA A 381 1.35 33.96 -17.52
N LYS A 382 1.77 35.16 -17.10
CA LYS A 382 2.73 36.01 -17.83
C LYS A 382 4.16 35.92 -17.32
N LYS A 383 4.39 35.30 -16.15
CA LYS A 383 5.74 35.17 -15.57
C LYS A 383 6.49 34.03 -16.25
N LYS A 384 7.80 34.22 -16.45
CA LYS A 384 8.70 33.18 -16.96
C LYS A 384 9.55 32.64 -15.83
N ILE A 385 9.51 31.33 -15.64
CA ILE A 385 10.25 30.65 -14.58
C ILE A 385 11.40 29.89 -15.21
N ARG A 386 12.62 30.35 -14.94
CA ARG A 386 13.87 29.70 -15.40
C ARG A 386 14.79 29.34 -14.24
N SER A 387 14.55 29.89 -13.06
CA SER A 387 15.37 29.67 -11.88
C SER A 387 14.53 29.49 -10.62
N VAL A 388 15.14 28.93 -9.58
CA VAL A 388 14.53 28.81 -8.25
C VAL A 388 14.03 30.17 -7.72
N PHE A 389 14.80 31.24 -7.95
CA PHE A 389 14.40 32.58 -7.52
C PHE A 389 13.19 33.10 -8.29
N ASP A 390 13.08 32.83 -9.60
CA ASP A 390 11.91 33.29 -10.37
C ASP A 390 10.61 32.67 -9.83
N LEU A 391 10.67 31.41 -9.40
CA LEU A 391 9.53 30.75 -8.74
C LEU A 391 9.21 31.37 -7.38
N TYR A 392 10.24 31.68 -6.58
CA TYR A 392 10.05 32.37 -5.31
C TYR A 392 9.48 33.79 -5.51
N ASP A 393 9.95 34.56 -6.50
CA ASP A 393 9.41 35.88 -6.85
C ASP A 393 7.95 35.80 -7.31
N ALA A 394 7.62 34.77 -8.10
CA ALA A 394 6.24 34.46 -8.46
C ALA A 394 5.38 34.19 -7.22
N TYR A 395 5.85 33.31 -6.32
CA TYR A 395 5.14 32.97 -5.08
C TYR A 395 4.93 34.18 -4.16
N SER A 396 6.01 34.87 -3.81
CA SER A 396 5.97 36.07 -2.95
C SER A 396 5.06 37.16 -3.52
N SER A 397 5.02 37.36 -4.85
CA SER A 397 4.09 38.33 -5.46
C SER A 397 2.61 38.00 -5.27
N VAL A 398 2.28 36.73 -5.00
CA VAL A 398 0.92 36.30 -4.63
C VAL A 398 0.67 36.56 -3.15
N CYS A 399 1.64 36.26 -2.27
CA CYS A 399 1.53 36.37 -0.81
C CYS A 399 1.53 37.83 -0.30
N ILE A 400 2.30 38.74 -0.91
CA ILE A 400 2.40 40.17 -0.52
C ILE A 400 1.04 40.88 -0.50
N ASN A 401 0.08 40.41 -1.31
CA ASN A 401 -1.26 41.00 -1.34
C ASN A 401 -2.14 40.60 -0.14
N GLN A 402 -1.65 39.71 0.75
CA GLN A 402 -2.44 39.13 1.84
C GLN A 402 -1.82 39.36 3.23
N ASP A 403 -0.50 39.21 3.37
CA ASP A 403 0.19 39.33 4.66
C ASP A 403 1.50 40.11 4.49
N ASN A 404 1.86 40.98 5.44
CA ASN A 404 3.11 41.76 5.46
C ASN A 404 4.34 40.83 5.68
N GLU A 405 4.52 39.83 4.84
CA GLU A 405 5.63 38.86 4.90
C GLU A 405 6.93 39.48 4.37
N TYR A 406 8.04 39.02 4.93
CA TYR A 406 9.37 39.44 4.49
C TYR A 406 9.69 38.85 3.12
N VAL A 407 10.05 39.71 2.17
CA VAL A 407 10.43 39.30 0.81
C VAL A 407 11.94 39.36 0.66
N PHE A 408 12.55 38.21 0.41
CA PHE A 408 13.97 38.14 0.11
C PHE A 408 14.26 38.77 -1.24
N ASN A 409 15.23 39.68 -1.29
CA ASN A 409 15.82 40.07 -2.56
C ASN A 409 16.61 38.87 -3.15
N LYS A 410 16.85 38.90 -4.46
CA LYS A 410 17.55 37.82 -5.19
C LYS A 410 18.86 37.37 -4.55
N ILE A 411 19.68 38.31 -4.12
CA ILE A 411 21.02 38.03 -3.60
C ILE A 411 20.92 37.37 -2.23
N THR A 412 20.11 37.92 -1.33
CA THR A 412 19.89 37.36 0.00
C THR A 412 19.28 35.96 -0.08
N PHE A 413 18.31 35.75 -0.98
CA PHE A 413 17.68 34.43 -1.19
C PHE A 413 18.69 33.38 -1.65
N GLU A 414 19.44 33.66 -2.71
CA GLU A 414 20.39 32.70 -3.28
C GLU A 414 21.52 32.37 -2.30
N VAL A 415 22.03 33.38 -1.57
CA VAL A 415 23.08 33.16 -0.56
C VAL A 415 22.56 32.40 0.67
N ALA A 416 21.31 32.62 1.08
CA ALA A 416 20.69 31.86 2.17
C ALA A 416 20.48 30.38 1.80
N ILE A 417 20.10 30.10 0.55
CA ILE A 417 20.05 28.72 0.02
C ILE A 417 21.44 28.11 -0.05
N LEU A 418 22.42 28.83 -0.60
CA LEU A 418 23.80 28.36 -0.73
C LEU A 418 24.39 27.95 0.62
N THR A 419 24.12 28.71 1.68
CA THR A 419 24.63 28.44 3.03
C THR A 419 23.79 27.44 3.85
N GLY A 420 22.69 26.93 3.29
CA GLY A 420 21.80 25.99 3.99
C GLY A 420 21.01 26.60 5.15
N LYS A 421 20.96 27.94 5.22
CA LYS A 421 20.15 28.72 6.18
C LYS A 421 18.70 28.86 5.74
N LEU A 422 18.42 28.62 4.46
CA LEU A 422 17.08 28.56 3.91
C LEU A 422 16.81 27.13 3.44
N VAL A 423 15.72 26.54 3.95
CA VAL A 423 15.18 25.26 3.47
C VAL A 423 14.02 25.58 2.54
N LEU A 424 14.16 25.25 1.26
CA LEU A 424 13.11 25.47 0.28
C LEU A 424 12.32 24.18 0.06
N ILE A 425 11.00 24.25 0.24
CA ILE A 425 10.07 23.14 0.08
C ILE A 425 9.04 23.55 -0.96
N ILE A 426 9.05 22.88 -2.11
CA ILE A 426 8.14 23.13 -3.23
C ILE A 426 7.14 21.98 -3.30
N ASP A 427 5.88 22.23 -3.00
CA ASP A 427 4.83 21.21 -3.01
C ASP A 427 3.92 21.30 -4.24
N GLY A 428 3.86 20.19 -4.99
CA GLY A 428 2.98 20.03 -6.14
C GLY A 428 3.51 20.69 -7.41
N LEU A 429 4.74 20.36 -7.83
CA LEU A 429 5.30 20.86 -9.07
C LEU A 429 4.42 20.53 -10.29
N ASP A 430 3.75 19.37 -10.27
CA ASP A 430 2.77 18.93 -11.27
C ASP A 430 1.56 19.85 -11.41
N GLU A 431 1.21 20.54 -10.33
CA GLU A 431 0.13 21.51 -10.27
C GLU A 431 0.62 22.95 -10.49
N LEU A 432 1.91 23.23 -10.28
CA LEU A 432 2.54 24.54 -10.51
C LEU A 432 2.81 24.80 -11.99
N ILE A 433 3.42 23.85 -12.70
CA ILE A 433 3.84 24.04 -14.10
C ILE A 433 2.69 24.55 -14.99
N PRO A 434 1.47 23.98 -14.94
CA PRO A 434 0.36 24.44 -15.78
C PRO A 434 -0.05 25.89 -15.53
N LEU A 435 0.18 26.44 -14.32
CA LEU A 435 -0.19 27.83 -13.97
C LEU A 435 0.57 28.89 -14.75
N PHE A 436 1.72 28.52 -15.31
CA PHE A 436 2.59 29.43 -16.05
C PHE A 436 2.49 29.22 -17.58
N HIS A 437 1.59 28.34 -18.05
CA HIS A 437 1.48 27.96 -19.46
C HIS A 437 2.85 27.56 -20.06
N GLU A 438 3.30 28.23 -21.13
CA GLU A 438 4.64 28.02 -21.74
C GLU A 438 5.78 28.73 -21.00
N GLY A 439 5.48 29.44 -19.92
CA GLY A 439 6.45 30.25 -19.18
C GLY A 439 7.40 29.45 -18.28
N PHE A 440 7.07 28.20 -17.95
CA PHE A 440 7.88 27.36 -17.06
C PHE A 440 8.85 26.47 -17.82
N ASP A 441 10.14 26.74 -17.70
CA ASP A 441 11.21 25.93 -18.28
C ASP A 441 11.80 25.01 -17.21
N ILE A 442 11.38 23.75 -17.22
CA ILE A 442 11.81 22.73 -16.23
C ILE A 442 13.32 22.46 -16.34
N GLU A 443 13.88 22.40 -17.54
CA GLU A 443 15.30 22.10 -17.73
C GLU A 443 16.17 23.23 -17.18
N SER A 444 15.84 24.48 -17.50
CA SER A 444 16.53 25.65 -16.93
C SER A 444 16.36 25.72 -15.41
N PHE A 445 15.15 25.43 -14.91
CA PHE A 445 14.86 25.43 -13.48
C PHE A 445 15.71 24.40 -12.72
N LEU A 446 15.76 23.14 -13.19
CA LEU A 446 16.59 22.10 -12.60
C LEU A 446 18.09 22.39 -12.73
N GLN A 447 18.52 22.99 -13.85
CA GLN A 447 19.90 23.45 -14.01
C GLN A 447 20.27 24.50 -12.96
N SER A 448 19.38 25.47 -12.69
CA SER A 448 19.63 26.51 -11.67
C SER A 448 19.82 25.92 -10.27
N ILE A 449 19.13 24.83 -9.96
CA ILE A 449 19.27 24.09 -8.70
C ILE A 449 20.64 23.39 -8.64
N ASP A 450 21.05 22.75 -9.74
CA ASP A 450 22.34 22.06 -9.84
C ASP A 450 23.53 23.01 -9.77
N GLU A 451 23.42 24.19 -10.36
CA GLU A 451 24.42 25.25 -10.26
C GLU A 451 24.56 25.78 -8.82
N LEU A 452 23.44 26.11 -8.15
CA LEU A 452 23.46 26.55 -6.75
C LEU A 452 24.10 25.49 -5.84
N HIS A 453 23.75 24.23 -6.04
CA HIS A 453 24.29 23.17 -5.21
C HIS A 453 25.80 22.95 -5.39
N LYS A 454 26.31 22.97 -6.64
CA LYS A 454 27.72 22.74 -6.97
C LYS A 454 28.69 23.69 -6.28
N GLU A 455 28.25 24.89 -5.90
CA GLU A 455 29.11 25.89 -5.26
C GLU A 455 29.51 25.50 -3.83
N MET A 456 28.57 25.03 -3.00
CA MET A 456 28.78 24.82 -1.55
C MET A 456 28.34 23.44 -1.02
N ASN A 457 27.58 22.67 -1.79
CA ASN A 457 26.95 21.38 -1.41
C ASN A 457 26.08 21.44 -0.14
N SER A 458 25.59 22.61 0.27
CA SER A 458 24.78 22.79 1.48
C SER A 458 23.34 23.25 1.22
N SER A 459 22.93 23.33 -0.05
CA SER A 459 21.57 23.72 -0.43
C SER A 459 20.54 22.69 0.00
N LYS A 460 19.52 23.13 0.73
CA LYS A 460 18.46 22.30 1.30
C LYS A 460 17.16 22.46 0.51
N LEU A 461 16.91 21.56 -0.44
CA LEU A 461 15.76 21.63 -1.34
C LEU A 461 14.95 20.33 -1.35
N ILE A 462 13.63 20.46 -1.19
CA ILE A 462 12.65 19.40 -1.40
C ILE A 462 11.66 19.85 -2.47
N ILE A 463 11.41 18.97 -3.44
CA ILE A 463 10.41 19.16 -4.49
C ILE A 463 9.48 17.96 -4.46
N THR A 464 8.16 18.17 -4.47
CA THR A 464 7.18 17.09 -4.63
C THR A 464 6.48 17.18 -5.97
N SER A 465 6.16 16.03 -6.55
CA SER A 465 5.43 15.94 -7.82
C SER A 465 4.71 14.59 -7.98
N ARG A 466 3.89 14.46 -9.01
CA ARG A 466 3.49 13.15 -9.58
C ARG A 466 4.61 12.60 -10.49
N ASN A 467 4.56 11.29 -10.79
CA ASN A 467 5.64 10.56 -11.45
C ASN A 467 5.86 10.96 -12.92
N ASP A 468 4.84 11.52 -13.56
CA ASP A 468 4.80 11.87 -14.99
C ASP A 468 5.56 13.16 -15.35
N VAL A 469 5.88 14.01 -14.35
CA VAL A 469 6.48 15.33 -14.61
C VAL A 469 8.00 15.30 -14.67
N ILE A 470 8.64 14.54 -13.77
CA ILE A 470 10.10 14.45 -13.70
C ILE A 470 10.54 13.04 -14.10
N SER A 471 10.90 12.89 -15.37
CA SER A 471 11.37 11.62 -15.94
C SER A 471 12.77 11.25 -15.40
N GLU A 472 13.06 9.95 -15.37
CA GLU A 472 14.38 9.44 -14.96
C GLU A 472 15.51 9.93 -15.89
N GLU A 473 15.22 10.08 -17.18
CA GLU A 473 16.16 10.65 -18.15
C GLU A 473 16.58 12.08 -17.76
N MET A 474 15.63 12.94 -17.36
CA MET A 474 15.95 14.29 -16.91
C MET A 474 16.78 14.28 -15.63
N VAL A 475 16.45 13.40 -14.67
CA VAL A 475 17.19 13.25 -13.41
C VAL A 475 18.64 12.84 -13.66
N SER A 476 18.87 11.90 -14.59
CA SER A 476 20.20 11.38 -14.92
C SER A 476 21.17 12.42 -15.51
N ARG A 477 20.66 13.54 -16.04
CA ARG A 477 21.49 14.61 -16.62
C ARG A 477 22.16 15.50 -15.56
N TYR A 478 21.67 15.49 -14.33
CA TYR A 478 22.17 16.35 -13.26
C TYR A 478 22.93 15.54 -12.20
N SER A 479 24.05 16.09 -11.74
CA SER A 479 25.09 15.33 -11.04
C SER A 479 24.70 14.74 -9.69
N ASN A 480 23.69 15.27 -8.96
CA ASN A 480 23.21 14.64 -7.72
C ASN A 480 21.72 14.91 -7.40
N LEU A 481 20.80 14.74 -8.36
CA LEU A 481 19.36 14.84 -8.06
C LEU A 481 18.86 13.48 -7.57
N SER A 482 18.34 13.41 -6.34
CA SER A 482 17.85 12.15 -5.75
C SER A 482 16.34 12.07 -5.88
N LYS A 483 15.85 11.02 -6.56
CA LYS A 483 14.42 10.75 -6.76
C LYS A 483 13.94 9.69 -5.76
N TYR A 484 12.88 10.00 -5.03
CA TYR A 484 12.29 9.17 -3.99
C TYR A 484 10.83 8.91 -4.27
N MET A 485 10.35 7.71 -3.95
CA MET A 485 8.92 7.38 -4.07
C MET A 485 8.27 7.19 -2.70
N LEU A 486 7.15 7.88 -2.48
CA LEU A 486 6.33 7.76 -1.28
C LEU A 486 5.23 6.70 -1.51
N LEU A 487 5.14 5.71 -0.63
CA LEU A 487 4.34 4.50 -0.88
C LEU A 487 2.91 4.52 -0.33
N GLY A 488 2.56 5.43 0.58
CA GLY A 488 1.28 5.38 1.28
C GLY A 488 1.34 4.58 2.59
N PHE A 489 0.19 4.20 3.12
CA PHE A 489 0.08 3.38 4.33
C PHE A 489 0.10 1.89 3.99
N ASP A 490 0.88 1.10 4.74
CA ASP A 490 0.62 -0.33 4.92
C ASP A 490 -0.32 -0.56 6.11
N ASP A 491 -0.62 -1.83 6.37
CA ASP A 491 -1.43 -2.29 7.49
C ASP A 491 -0.92 -1.79 8.85
N LYS A 492 0.40 -1.76 9.07
CA LYS A 492 0.99 -1.31 10.35
C LYS A 492 0.86 0.20 10.53
N THR A 493 1.16 0.97 9.49
CA THR A 493 1.04 2.43 9.50
C THR A 493 -0.41 2.87 9.58
N CYS A 494 -1.31 2.15 8.91
CA CYS A 494 -2.75 2.36 9.00
C CYS A 494 -3.24 2.16 10.44
N LYS A 495 -2.86 1.06 11.09
CA LYS A 495 -3.21 0.82 12.50
C LYS A 495 -2.72 1.94 13.42
N LYS A 496 -1.47 2.38 13.27
CA LYS A 496 -0.94 3.53 14.04
C LYS A 496 -1.75 4.81 13.81
N TYR A 497 -2.22 5.04 12.60
CA TYR A 497 -3.07 6.18 12.28
C TYR A 497 -4.44 6.08 12.98
N LEU A 498 -5.09 4.92 12.91
CA LEU A 498 -6.37 4.67 13.57
C LEU A 498 -6.26 4.77 15.11
N ASP A 499 -5.20 4.20 15.69
CA ASP A 499 -4.92 4.30 17.13
C ASP A 499 -4.77 5.76 17.56
N LYS A 500 -4.01 6.56 16.78
CA LYS A 500 -3.80 7.99 17.07
C LYS A 500 -5.08 8.80 16.89
N ARG A 501 -5.85 8.54 15.84
CA ARG A 501 -7.08 9.28 15.52
C ARG A 501 -8.19 8.98 16.52
N PHE A 502 -8.41 7.71 16.84
CA PHE A 502 -9.51 7.30 17.71
C PHE A 502 -9.14 7.21 19.19
N GLY A 503 -7.87 7.34 19.58
CA GLY A 503 -7.42 7.15 20.95
C GLY A 503 -8.07 8.06 22.01
N HIS A 504 -8.69 9.16 21.59
CA HIS A 504 -9.45 10.06 22.47
C HIS A 504 -10.90 9.61 22.75
N TYR A 505 -11.40 8.61 22.02
CA TYR A 505 -12.77 8.11 22.15
C TYR A 505 -12.88 6.94 23.13
N THR A 506 -13.99 6.90 23.88
CA THR A 506 -14.25 5.83 24.87
C THR A 506 -14.49 4.47 24.21
N ASN A 507 -14.99 4.45 22.97
CA ASN A 507 -15.29 3.29 22.14
C ASN A 507 -14.22 3.03 21.05
N HIS A 508 -12.99 3.52 21.23
CA HIS A 508 -11.92 3.47 20.22
C HIS A 508 -11.69 2.06 19.62
N GLU A 509 -11.70 0.99 20.42
CA GLU A 509 -11.51 -0.37 19.89
C GLU A 509 -12.58 -0.79 18.87
N LYS A 510 -13.84 -0.39 19.09
CA LYS A 510 -14.94 -0.69 18.15
C LYS A 510 -14.78 0.11 16.88
N MET A 511 -14.39 1.38 16.99
CA MET A 511 -14.17 2.26 15.85
C MET A 511 -12.98 1.79 14.99
N ILE A 512 -11.87 1.41 15.62
CA ILE A 512 -10.70 0.83 14.93
C ILE A 512 -11.12 -0.43 14.17
N LYS A 513 -11.85 -1.36 14.80
CA LYS A 513 -12.34 -2.58 14.14
C LYS A 513 -13.28 -2.29 12.96
N ALA A 514 -14.16 -1.30 13.10
CA ALA A 514 -15.07 -0.88 12.04
C ALA A 514 -14.34 -0.21 10.86
N ALA A 515 -13.26 0.55 11.12
CA ALA A 515 -12.43 1.11 10.07
C ALA A 515 -11.58 0.02 9.38
N GLU A 516 -10.94 -0.86 10.15
CA GLU A 516 -10.11 -1.97 9.65
C GLU A 516 -10.92 -2.93 8.75
N SER A 517 -12.17 -3.26 9.11
CA SER A 517 -13.02 -4.14 8.30
C SER A 517 -13.26 -3.62 6.88
N ASN A 518 -13.23 -2.30 6.69
CA ASN A 518 -13.39 -1.64 5.40
C ASN A 518 -12.04 -1.37 4.70
N ILE A 519 -10.96 -1.15 5.45
CA ILE A 519 -9.63 -0.80 4.91
C ILE A 519 -8.82 -2.04 4.51
N THR A 520 -8.77 -3.08 5.35
CA THR A 520 -7.94 -4.28 5.11
C THR A 520 -8.23 -4.98 3.77
N PRO A 521 -9.49 -5.08 3.30
CA PRO A 521 -9.79 -5.61 1.96
C PRO A 521 -9.18 -4.79 0.82
N LEU A 522 -9.03 -3.47 0.99
CA LEU A 522 -8.43 -2.59 -0.01
C LEU A 522 -6.90 -2.71 -0.02
N ILE A 523 -6.28 -2.87 1.15
CA ILE A 523 -4.82 -3.10 1.27
C ILE A 523 -4.45 -4.48 0.69
N SER A 524 -5.13 -5.54 1.11
CA SER A 524 -4.78 -6.92 0.74
C SER A 524 -4.89 -7.23 -0.76
N LYS A 525 -5.74 -6.49 -1.48
CA LYS A 525 -5.93 -6.62 -2.93
C LYS A 525 -5.00 -5.74 -3.76
N ASP A 526 -4.36 -4.74 -3.16
CA ASP A 526 -3.37 -3.91 -3.85
C ASP A 526 -2.05 -4.70 -4.03
N LYS A 527 -1.46 -4.66 -5.24
CA LYS A 527 -0.22 -5.39 -5.56
C LYS A 527 0.92 -5.08 -4.57
N ASN A 528 0.99 -3.84 -4.08
CA ASN A 528 2.05 -3.37 -3.19
C ASN A 528 1.62 -3.41 -1.72
N GLN A 529 0.42 -3.91 -1.42
CA GLN A 529 -0.19 -3.90 -0.10
C GLN A 529 -0.20 -2.49 0.53
N ARG A 530 -0.54 -1.48 -0.29
CA ARG A 530 -0.62 -0.08 0.14
C ARG A 530 -2.01 0.50 -0.08
N ILE A 531 -2.36 1.45 0.77
CA ILE A 531 -3.54 2.29 0.62
C ILE A 531 -3.17 3.76 0.71
N LEU A 532 -3.90 4.60 -0.03
CA LEU A 532 -3.73 6.04 0.04
C LEU A 532 -4.19 6.53 1.42
N PRO A 533 -3.37 7.31 2.16
CA PRO A 533 -3.75 7.90 3.44
C PRO A 533 -5.06 8.70 3.38
N PHE A 534 -5.36 9.31 2.23
CA PHE A 534 -6.65 9.96 2.01
C PHE A 534 -7.85 9.03 2.15
N ILE A 535 -7.77 7.81 1.62
CA ILE A 535 -8.88 6.84 1.71
C ILE A 535 -9.06 6.42 3.17
N VAL A 536 -7.95 6.22 3.88
CA VAL A 536 -7.97 5.92 5.32
C VAL A 536 -8.60 7.07 6.11
N ASP A 537 -8.24 8.32 5.82
CA ASP A 537 -8.81 9.54 6.41
C ASP A 537 -10.32 9.64 6.15
N LEU A 538 -10.76 9.35 4.93
CA LEU A 538 -12.17 9.35 4.53
C LEU A 538 -12.96 8.28 5.29
N LEU A 539 -12.51 7.02 5.25
CA LEU A 539 -13.17 5.91 5.93
C LEU A 539 -13.19 6.10 7.45
N SER A 540 -12.13 6.68 8.01
CA SER A 540 -12.07 7.01 9.44
C SER A 540 -13.10 8.08 9.82
N SER A 541 -13.28 9.10 8.98
CA SER A 541 -14.28 10.16 9.21
C SER A 541 -15.70 9.60 9.23
N ILE A 542 -16.01 8.67 8.33
CA ILE A 542 -17.32 7.99 8.28
C ILE A 542 -17.60 7.20 9.57
N VAL A 543 -16.59 6.51 10.10
CA VAL A 543 -16.70 5.77 11.36
C VAL A 543 -16.82 6.71 12.57
N GLU A 544 -16.18 7.87 12.51
CA GLU A 544 -16.26 8.94 13.49
C GLU A 544 -17.69 9.49 13.59
N ASP A 545 -18.29 9.81 12.44
CA ASP A 545 -19.67 10.29 12.35
C ASP A 545 -20.69 9.24 12.81
N SER A 546 -20.43 7.95 12.59
CA SER A 546 -21.31 6.86 13.03
C SER A 546 -21.11 6.44 14.50
N GLN A 547 -20.14 7.03 15.21
CA GLN A 547 -19.65 6.58 16.52
C GLN A 547 -19.41 5.06 16.62
N GLY A 548 -18.93 4.45 15.53
CA GLY A 548 -18.68 3.01 15.48
C GLY A 548 -19.94 2.13 15.51
N SER A 549 -21.10 2.66 15.11
CA SER A 549 -22.30 1.86 14.84
C SER A 549 -22.27 1.30 13.40
N ASP A 550 -22.81 0.09 13.20
CA ASP A 550 -22.83 -0.59 11.89
C ASP A 550 -23.70 0.11 10.83
N SER A 551 -24.60 1.01 11.24
CA SER A 551 -25.45 1.79 10.33
C SER A 551 -24.75 3.09 9.93
N LEU A 552 -23.98 3.05 8.85
CA LEU A 552 -23.38 4.23 8.24
C LEU A 552 -24.50 5.15 7.70
N LYS A 553 -24.73 6.30 8.34
CA LYS A 553 -25.61 7.34 7.79
C LYS A 553 -24.82 8.18 6.79
N LEU A 554 -24.99 7.92 5.50
CA LEU A 554 -24.29 8.60 4.39
C LEU A 554 -25.12 9.73 3.74
N GLU A 555 -26.35 9.96 4.22
CA GLU A 555 -27.34 10.85 3.58
C GLU A 555 -26.88 12.31 3.45
N SER A 556 -26.07 12.83 4.38
CA SER A 556 -25.52 14.20 4.34
C SER A 556 -24.26 14.34 3.48
N SER A 557 -23.72 13.25 2.94
CA SER A 557 -22.36 13.23 2.36
C SER A 557 -22.33 13.22 0.82
N PHE A 558 -23.51 13.26 0.19
CA PHE A 558 -23.69 13.28 -1.27
C PHE A 558 -24.24 14.62 -1.79
N GLU A 559 -24.00 15.74 -1.08
CA GLU A 559 -24.34 17.08 -1.59
C GLU A 559 -23.76 17.26 -3.01
N ASP A 560 -24.62 17.72 -3.93
CA ASP A 560 -24.35 17.94 -5.36
C ASP A 560 -24.12 16.68 -6.24
N LYS A 561 -24.40 15.48 -5.73
CA LYS A 561 -24.36 14.27 -6.57
C LYS A 561 -25.53 14.23 -7.55
N ASP A 562 -25.20 14.07 -8.83
CA ASP A 562 -26.13 14.11 -9.97
C ASP A 562 -26.30 12.77 -10.70
N TYR A 563 -25.63 11.71 -10.25
CA TYR A 563 -25.77 10.34 -10.78
C TYR A 563 -26.46 9.37 -9.81
N LYS A 564 -27.08 8.33 -10.38
CA LYS A 564 -27.92 7.36 -9.65
C LYS A 564 -27.09 6.19 -9.11
N SER A 565 -27.28 5.84 -7.83
CA SER A 565 -26.58 4.73 -7.16
C SER A 565 -27.27 4.23 -5.89
N ASN A 566 -26.71 3.21 -5.23
CA ASN A 566 -27.20 2.70 -3.94
C ASN A 566 -26.87 3.59 -2.72
N GLU A 567 -26.03 4.61 -2.89
CA GLU A 567 -25.62 5.54 -1.80
C GLU A 567 -24.86 4.80 -0.68
N GLU A 568 -24.04 3.84 -1.08
CA GLU A 568 -23.23 3.02 -0.17
C GLU A 568 -21.83 3.60 0.04
N LEU A 569 -21.04 2.92 0.87
CA LEU A 569 -19.65 3.27 1.14
C LEU A 569 -18.80 3.35 -0.14
N THR A 570 -19.01 2.42 -1.08
CA THR A 570 -18.31 2.39 -2.37
C THR A 570 -18.67 3.60 -3.24
N ASP A 571 -19.95 3.96 -3.29
CA ASP A 571 -20.43 5.16 -3.97
C ASP A 571 -19.79 6.42 -3.38
N TYR A 572 -19.76 6.51 -2.05
CA TYR A 572 -19.17 7.65 -1.35
C TYR A 572 -17.66 7.74 -1.56
N LEU A 573 -16.97 6.62 -1.55
CA LEU A 573 -15.53 6.55 -1.80
C LEU A 573 -15.19 7.05 -3.21
N VAL A 574 -15.86 6.52 -4.24
CA VAL A 574 -15.61 6.92 -5.63
C VAL A 574 -15.96 8.39 -5.83
N TYR A 575 -17.13 8.83 -5.34
CA TYR A 575 -17.55 10.23 -5.42
C TYR A 575 -16.55 11.17 -4.76
N SER A 576 -16.08 10.84 -3.54
CA SER A 576 -15.13 11.66 -2.79
C SER A 576 -13.78 11.79 -3.48
N ILE A 577 -13.32 10.72 -4.15
CA ILE A 577 -12.08 10.76 -4.95
C ILE A 577 -12.25 11.65 -6.18
N LEU A 578 -13.35 11.48 -6.92
CA LEU A 578 -13.64 12.30 -8.11
C LEU A 578 -13.81 13.78 -7.75
N ARG A 579 -14.57 14.09 -6.70
CA ARG A 579 -14.77 15.46 -6.20
C ARG A 579 -13.45 16.11 -5.81
N ARG A 580 -12.59 15.38 -5.09
CA ARG A 580 -11.26 15.88 -4.71
C ARG A 580 -10.40 16.20 -5.94
N GLU A 581 -10.34 15.29 -6.91
CA GLU A 581 -9.49 15.50 -8.09
C GLU A 581 -10.04 16.57 -9.03
N SER A 582 -11.36 16.74 -9.11
CA SER A 582 -11.98 17.85 -9.84
C SER A 582 -11.48 19.20 -9.33
N VAL A 583 -11.45 19.40 -8.00
CA VAL A 583 -10.93 20.63 -7.39
C VAL A 583 -9.41 20.74 -7.54
N ARG A 584 -8.66 19.68 -7.25
CA ARG A 584 -7.18 19.74 -7.25
C ARG A 584 -6.58 19.92 -8.64
N GLN A 585 -7.12 19.26 -9.65
CA GLN A 585 -6.60 19.33 -11.01
C GLN A 585 -7.32 20.39 -11.85
N SER A 586 -8.29 21.12 -11.27
CA SER A 586 -9.14 22.08 -11.99
C SER A 586 -9.75 21.45 -13.24
N ILE A 587 -10.50 20.36 -13.04
CA ILE A 587 -11.22 19.68 -14.12
C ILE A 587 -12.52 20.45 -14.37
N ASP A 588 -12.69 20.94 -15.60
CA ASP A 588 -13.78 21.85 -15.97
C ASP A 588 -15.11 21.15 -16.28
N ILE A 589 -15.12 19.82 -16.36
CA ILE A 589 -16.34 19.00 -16.55
C ILE A 589 -16.89 18.51 -15.21
N SER A 590 -18.19 18.21 -15.17
CA SER A 590 -18.87 17.75 -13.96
C SER A 590 -18.40 16.35 -13.53
N ILE A 591 -18.71 15.98 -12.29
CA ILE A 591 -18.40 14.64 -11.77
C ILE A 591 -19.20 13.56 -12.51
N SER A 592 -20.46 13.81 -12.90
CA SER A 592 -21.24 12.88 -13.73
C SER A 592 -20.61 12.67 -15.08
N GLU A 593 -20.10 13.72 -15.73
CA GLU A 593 -19.44 13.62 -17.03
C GLU A 593 -18.15 12.80 -16.95
N VAL A 594 -17.33 13.01 -15.91
CA VAL A 594 -16.14 12.17 -15.65
C VAL A 594 -16.55 10.72 -15.41
N LEU A 595 -17.64 10.51 -14.68
CA LEU A 595 -18.16 9.17 -14.41
C LEU A 595 -18.63 8.49 -15.69
N ASP A 596 -19.38 9.17 -16.56
CA ASP A 596 -19.84 8.63 -17.85
C ASP A 596 -18.67 8.15 -18.72
N ILE A 597 -17.55 8.87 -18.74
CA ILE A 597 -16.31 8.42 -19.42
C ILE A 597 -15.81 7.09 -18.81
N PHE A 598 -15.81 6.96 -17.48
CA PHE A 598 -15.38 5.71 -16.81
C PHE A 598 -16.37 4.56 -17.01
N LEU A 599 -17.68 4.85 -17.10
CA LEU A 599 -18.70 3.86 -17.45
C LEU A 599 -18.48 3.33 -18.87
N GLU A 600 -18.24 4.21 -19.85
CA GLU A 600 -17.99 3.83 -21.25
C GLU A 600 -16.70 2.99 -21.39
N LEU A 601 -15.65 3.33 -20.63
CA LEU A 601 -14.43 2.53 -20.55
C LEU A 601 -14.68 1.13 -19.97
N ALA A 602 -15.42 1.04 -18.85
CA ALA A 602 -15.75 -0.24 -18.20
C ALA A 602 -16.74 -1.10 -19.00
N LEU A 603 -17.52 -0.50 -19.90
CA LEU A 603 -18.39 -1.21 -20.84
C LEU A 603 -17.58 -1.85 -21.97
N SER A 604 -16.64 -1.09 -22.51
CA SER A 604 -15.78 -1.50 -23.64
C SER A 604 -14.68 -2.49 -23.22
N HIS A 605 -14.20 -2.37 -21.99
CA HIS A 605 -13.07 -3.12 -21.44
C HIS A 605 -13.42 -3.74 -20.09
N SER A 606 -12.74 -4.82 -19.68
CA SER A 606 -12.94 -5.36 -18.33
C SER A 606 -12.25 -4.47 -17.27
N ASP A 607 -10.96 -4.67 -17.05
CA ASP A 607 -10.21 -3.98 -15.99
C ASP A 607 -9.10 -3.10 -16.55
N SER A 608 -8.61 -3.41 -17.75
CA SER A 608 -7.48 -2.74 -18.40
C SER A 608 -7.85 -2.27 -19.80
N PHE A 609 -7.42 -1.06 -20.14
CA PHE A 609 -7.70 -0.40 -21.40
C PHE A 609 -6.47 0.39 -21.90
N PRO A 610 -6.22 0.47 -23.21
CA PRO A 610 -5.21 1.35 -23.79
C PRO A 610 -5.45 2.83 -23.44
N VAL A 611 -4.37 3.61 -23.27
CA VAL A 611 -4.46 5.08 -23.11
C VAL A 611 -5.17 5.73 -24.31
N GLN A 612 -5.01 5.16 -25.51
CA GLN A 612 -5.63 5.64 -26.74
C GLN A 612 -7.17 5.57 -26.70
N ASP A 613 -7.74 4.64 -25.94
CA ASP A 613 -9.19 4.46 -25.88
C ASP A 613 -9.83 5.51 -24.98
N LEU A 614 -9.20 5.82 -23.84
CA LEU A 614 -9.59 6.98 -23.01
C LEU A 614 -9.53 8.27 -23.84
N LYS A 615 -8.43 8.47 -24.57
CA LYS A 615 -8.27 9.64 -25.44
C LYS A 615 -9.34 9.70 -26.52
N SER A 616 -9.67 8.57 -27.15
CA SER A 616 -10.69 8.51 -28.21
C SER A 616 -12.08 8.87 -27.69
N ILE A 617 -12.45 8.40 -26.49
CA ILE A 617 -13.72 8.77 -25.85
C ILE A 617 -13.74 10.28 -25.58
N ILE A 618 -12.66 10.82 -24.99
CA ILE A 618 -12.57 12.25 -24.71
C ILE A 618 -12.57 13.09 -26.00
N ASP A 619 -11.88 12.66 -27.05
CA ASP A 619 -11.86 13.34 -28.36
C ASP A 619 -13.27 13.45 -28.97
N VAL A 620 -14.15 12.46 -28.71
CA VAL A 620 -15.52 12.46 -29.20
C VAL A 620 -16.41 13.47 -28.45
N TYR A 621 -16.32 13.51 -27.12
CA TYR A 621 -17.20 14.37 -26.31
C TYR A 621 -16.64 15.78 -26.05
N TYR A 622 -15.31 15.91 -25.93
CA TYR A 622 -14.61 17.13 -25.52
C TYR A 622 -13.37 17.42 -26.41
N PRO A 623 -13.56 17.61 -27.73
CA PRO A 623 -12.44 17.75 -28.67
C PRO A 623 -11.53 18.96 -28.40
N GLU A 624 -12.07 20.05 -27.84
CA GLU A 624 -11.33 21.29 -27.60
C GLU A 624 -10.30 21.17 -26.47
N VAL A 625 -10.58 20.35 -25.45
CA VAL A 625 -9.76 20.19 -24.24
C VAL A 625 -9.20 18.78 -24.09
N SER A 626 -9.28 17.96 -25.14
CA SER A 626 -9.04 16.52 -25.05
C SER A 626 -7.67 16.15 -24.51
N HIS A 627 -6.60 16.81 -24.98
CA HIS A 627 -5.25 16.54 -24.51
C HIS A 627 -5.12 16.85 -23.00
N GLU A 628 -5.55 18.03 -22.58
CA GLU A 628 -5.46 18.47 -21.19
C GLU A 628 -6.33 17.60 -20.25
N LEU A 629 -7.55 17.28 -20.67
CA LEU A 629 -8.47 16.46 -19.89
C LEU A 629 -7.98 15.01 -19.79
N THR A 630 -7.41 14.45 -20.88
CA THR A 630 -6.82 13.11 -20.86
C THR A 630 -5.70 13.04 -19.82
N ASP A 631 -4.77 14.00 -19.82
CA ASP A 631 -3.66 14.04 -18.87
C ASP A 631 -4.17 14.15 -17.42
N LYS A 632 -5.18 15.00 -17.17
CA LYS A 632 -5.80 15.14 -15.85
C LYS A 632 -6.47 13.85 -15.36
N LEU A 633 -7.17 13.14 -16.25
CA LEU A 633 -7.86 11.88 -15.91
C LEU A 633 -6.88 10.71 -15.73
N LEU A 634 -5.79 10.65 -16.49
CA LEU A 634 -4.73 9.65 -16.29
C LEU A 634 -4.03 9.79 -14.93
N ARG A 635 -3.99 11.01 -14.38
CA ARG A 635 -3.46 11.30 -13.04
C ARG A 635 -4.42 10.92 -11.91
N ASN A 636 -5.65 10.48 -12.21
CA ASN A 636 -6.66 10.15 -11.21
C ASN A 636 -6.27 8.92 -10.39
N PRO A 637 -6.38 8.93 -9.04
CA PRO A 637 -6.04 7.80 -8.18
C PRO A 637 -6.80 6.50 -8.44
N LEU A 638 -7.93 6.55 -9.16
CA LEU A 638 -8.70 5.38 -9.57
C LEU A 638 -8.08 4.64 -10.77
N ILE A 639 -7.13 5.25 -11.47
CA ILE A 639 -6.44 4.68 -12.62
C ILE A 639 -4.97 4.45 -12.29
N SER A 640 -4.48 3.26 -12.63
CA SER A 640 -3.05 2.92 -12.65
C SER A 640 -2.57 2.93 -14.09
N VAL A 641 -1.45 3.60 -14.35
CA VAL A 641 -0.84 3.69 -15.69
C VAL A 641 0.44 2.86 -15.69
N GLU A 642 0.50 1.87 -16.57
CA GLU A 642 1.70 1.07 -16.86
C GLU A 642 2.01 1.22 -18.36
N ASN A 643 3.04 2.00 -18.70
CA ASN A 643 3.42 2.32 -20.08
C ASN A 643 2.28 2.93 -20.91
N SER A 644 1.75 2.18 -21.89
CA SER A 644 0.65 2.58 -22.78
C SER A 644 -0.70 1.96 -22.40
N THR A 645 -0.76 1.26 -21.26
CA THR A 645 -1.95 0.59 -20.77
C THR A 645 -2.37 1.14 -19.42
N CYS A 646 -3.66 1.39 -19.28
CA CYS A 646 -4.31 1.80 -18.05
C CYS A 646 -5.07 0.63 -17.44
N ARG A 647 -5.25 0.65 -16.13
CA ARG A 647 -6.12 -0.26 -15.41
C ARG A 647 -6.84 0.46 -14.28
N PHE A 648 -8.09 0.08 -14.01
CA PHE A 648 -8.74 0.50 -12.78
C PHE A 648 -7.99 -0.07 -11.57
N LYS A 649 -7.55 0.82 -10.67
CA LYS A 649 -6.62 0.47 -9.59
C LYS A 649 -7.16 -0.62 -8.66
N TYR A 650 -8.46 -0.60 -8.38
CA TYR A 650 -9.12 -1.57 -7.52
C TYR A 650 -10.04 -2.48 -8.33
N ASP A 651 -9.97 -3.79 -8.09
CA ASP A 651 -10.72 -4.81 -8.83
C ASP A 651 -12.25 -4.63 -8.75
N PHE A 652 -12.76 -4.00 -7.70
CA PHE A 652 -14.20 -3.77 -7.56
C PHE A 652 -14.72 -2.64 -8.47
N LEU A 653 -13.83 -1.77 -8.99
CA LEU A 653 -14.25 -0.59 -9.76
C LEU A 653 -14.92 -0.97 -11.07
N SER A 654 -14.42 -1.99 -11.79
CA SER A 654 -15.03 -2.45 -13.03
C SER A 654 -16.46 -2.98 -12.79
N GLU A 655 -16.66 -3.82 -11.77
CA GLU A 655 -18.00 -4.31 -11.43
C GLU A 655 -18.91 -3.17 -10.93
N TYR A 656 -18.37 -2.21 -10.17
CA TYR A 656 -19.08 -1.02 -9.73
C TYR A 656 -19.57 -0.15 -10.90
N PHE A 657 -18.70 0.18 -11.85
CA PHE A 657 -19.06 0.96 -13.05
C PHE A 657 -20.06 0.20 -13.93
N ASN A 658 -19.89 -1.12 -14.11
CA ASN A 658 -20.88 -1.94 -14.81
C ASN A 658 -22.24 -1.95 -14.10
N THR A 659 -22.26 -1.97 -12.76
CA THR A 659 -23.50 -1.88 -11.97
C THR A 659 -24.22 -0.55 -12.19
N LEU A 660 -23.49 0.56 -12.13
CA LEU A 660 -24.04 1.88 -12.45
C LEU A 660 -24.54 1.97 -13.89
N SER A 661 -23.83 1.38 -14.85
CA SER A 661 -24.24 1.33 -16.26
C SER A 661 -25.58 0.61 -16.43
N VAL A 662 -25.82 -0.49 -15.71
CA VAL A 662 -27.12 -1.20 -15.74
C VAL A 662 -28.22 -0.39 -15.05
N ILE A 663 -27.93 0.32 -13.96
CA ILE A 663 -28.88 1.24 -13.32
C ILE A 663 -29.25 2.39 -14.28
N GLN A 664 -28.26 2.99 -14.95
CA GLN A 664 -28.47 4.04 -15.94
C GLN A 664 -29.25 3.51 -17.15
N PHE A 665 -28.93 2.31 -17.63
CA PHE A 665 -29.68 1.61 -18.68
C PHE A 665 -31.17 1.48 -18.32
N ILE A 666 -31.47 0.97 -17.12
CA ILE A 666 -32.85 0.76 -16.67
C ILE A 666 -33.60 2.08 -16.49
N THR A 667 -32.95 3.08 -15.92
CA THR A 667 -33.61 4.33 -15.55
C THR A 667 -33.73 5.35 -16.68
N SER A 668 -32.78 5.35 -17.64
CA SER A 668 -32.85 6.21 -18.84
C SER A 668 -33.71 5.60 -19.95
N GLY A 669 -33.86 4.27 -19.98
CA GLY A 669 -34.49 3.57 -21.09
C GLY A 669 -33.70 3.67 -22.40
N SER A 670 -32.37 3.76 -22.30
CA SER A 670 -31.42 3.81 -23.41
C SER A 670 -31.47 2.55 -24.27
N ARG A 671 -31.17 2.68 -25.57
CA ARG A 671 -31.19 1.58 -26.56
C ARG A 671 -29.80 1.09 -26.97
N SER A 672 -28.75 1.42 -26.21
CA SER A 672 -27.38 1.01 -26.56
C SER A 672 -27.26 -0.52 -26.60
N ASP A 673 -26.73 -1.05 -27.71
CA ASP A 673 -26.50 -2.48 -27.91
C ASP A 673 -25.49 -3.05 -26.90
N GLU A 674 -24.51 -2.23 -26.50
CA GLU A 674 -23.49 -2.58 -25.50
C GLU A 674 -24.09 -2.77 -24.12
N LEU A 675 -25.04 -1.93 -23.71
CA LEU A 675 -25.77 -2.08 -22.45
C LEU A 675 -26.62 -3.35 -22.43
N VAL A 676 -27.23 -3.72 -23.58
CA VAL A 676 -27.97 -4.98 -23.72
C VAL A 676 -27.01 -6.17 -23.61
N LYS A 677 -25.81 -6.10 -24.20
CA LYS A 677 -24.76 -7.12 -24.06
C LYS A 677 -24.25 -7.22 -22.62
N LEU A 678 -24.07 -6.10 -21.92
CA LEU A 678 -23.71 -6.11 -20.50
C LEU A 678 -24.79 -6.82 -19.68
N ALA A 679 -26.06 -6.45 -19.85
CA ALA A 679 -27.17 -7.11 -19.19
C ALA A 679 -27.20 -8.62 -19.47
N ALA A 680 -26.89 -9.03 -20.70
CA ALA A 680 -26.83 -10.43 -21.10
C ALA A 680 -25.75 -11.25 -20.36
N LYS A 681 -24.63 -10.64 -19.97
CA LYS A 681 -23.57 -11.32 -19.20
C LYS A 681 -24.06 -11.77 -17.82
N HIS A 682 -25.04 -11.07 -17.25
CA HIS A 682 -25.57 -11.30 -15.89
C HIS A 682 -26.92 -12.04 -15.87
N ALA A 683 -27.32 -12.68 -16.97
CA ALA A 683 -28.65 -13.27 -17.17
C ALA A 683 -29.11 -14.28 -16.10
N PHE A 684 -28.18 -14.97 -15.43
CA PHE A 684 -28.46 -16.00 -14.42
C PHE A 684 -28.93 -15.44 -13.07
N GLY A 685 -28.77 -14.14 -12.82
CA GLY A 685 -29.26 -13.48 -11.60
C GLY A 685 -28.51 -13.86 -10.32
N ASP A 686 -27.25 -14.26 -10.41
CA ASP A 686 -26.43 -14.73 -9.29
C ASP A 686 -25.23 -13.83 -8.95
N SER A 687 -24.86 -12.91 -9.87
CA SER A 687 -23.78 -11.94 -9.69
C SER A 687 -24.04 -10.90 -8.58
N ASN A 688 -22.99 -10.25 -8.07
CA ASN A 688 -23.14 -9.14 -7.11
C ASN A 688 -23.77 -7.91 -7.78
N LEU A 689 -23.36 -7.59 -9.02
CA LEU A 689 -24.04 -6.60 -9.86
C LEU A 689 -25.57 -6.77 -9.86
N TYR A 690 -26.07 -8.00 -10.06
CA TYR A 690 -27.52 -8.26 -10.02
C TYR A 690 -28.16 -7.85 -8.68
N LYS A 691 -27.53 -8.24 -7.56
CA LYS A 691 -28.05 -7.94 -6.21
C LYS A 691 -28.10 -6.43 -5.97
N ASP A 692 -27.07 -5.71 -6.40
CA ASP A 692 -26.95 -4.27 -6.21
C ASP A 692 -27.94 -3.49 -7.08
N VAL A 693 -28.20 -3.95 -8.32
CA VAL A 693 -29.25 -3.38 -9.18
C VAL A 693 -30.64 -3.61 -8.59
N VAL A 694 -30.93 -4.82 -8.09
CA VAL A 694 -32.20 -5.13 -7.43
C VAL A 694 -32.39 -4.25 -6.20
N LYS A 695 -31.35 -4.12 -5.36
CA LYS A 695 -31.37 -3.27 -4.16
C LYS A 695 -31.70 -1.81 -4.52
N TYR A 696 -31.05 -1.25 -5.54
CA TYR A 696 -31.32 0.12 -5.99
C TYR A 696 -32.79 0.30 -6.36
N LEU A 697 -33.32 -0.59 -7.19
CA LEU A 697 -34.67 -0.49 -7.72
C LEU A 697 -35.77 -0.73 -6.66
N GLN A 698 -35.49 -1.53 -5.62
CA GLN A 698 -36.40 -1.72 -4.48
C GLN A 698 -36.59 -0.42 -3.68
N SER A 699 -35.54 0.40 -3.55
CA SER A 699 -35.61 1.64 -2.78
C SER A 699 -36.45 2.75 -3.44
N LYS A 700 -36.77 2.62 -4.75
CA LYS A 700 -37.42 3.65 -5.57
C LYS A 700 -38.82 3.23 -6.10
N GLU A 701 -39.47 2.22 -5.52
CA GLU A 701 -40.80 1.77 -5.96
C GLU A 701 -41.90 2.81 -5.68
N PRO A 702 -42.81 3.08 -6.65
CA PRO A 702 -43.37 2.13 -7.64
C PRO A 702 -42.87 2.23 -9.10
N ASP A 703 -42.03 3.20 -9.47
CA ASP A 703 -41.71 3.48 -10.88
C ASP A 703 -40.82 2.41 -11.57
N SER A 704 -40.09 1.62 -10.79
CA SER A 704 -39.12 0.61 -11.28
C SER A 704 -39.74 -0.44 -12.21
N ASN A 705 -40.95 -0.93 -11.90
CA ASN A 705 -41.60 -1.97 -12.71
C ASN A 705 -42.02 -1.45 -14.10
N ALA A 706 -42.43 -0.18 -14.20
CA ALA A 706 -42.79 0.45 -15.48
C ALA A 706 -41.57 0.64 -16.39
N LEU A 707 -40.42 1.02 -15.80
CA LEU A 707 -39.15 1.18 -16.51
C LEU A 707 -38.66 -0.15 -17.10
N ILE A 708 -38.64 -1.21 -16.29
CA ILE A 708 -38.26 -2.56 -16.74
C ILE A 708 -39.16 -3.02 -17.88
N LYS A 709 -40.48 -2.87 -17.74
CA LYS A 709 -41.45 -3.22 -18.78
C LYS A 709 -41.15 -2.49 -20.09
N ARG A 710 -40.87 -1.18 -20.04
CA ARG A 710 -40.54 -0.37 -21.23
C ARG A 710 -39.34 -0.94 -21.98
N ILE A 711 -38.28 -1.32 -21.27
CA ILE A 711 -37.04 -1.83 -21.88
C ILE A 711 -37.23 -3.23 -22.45
N ILE A 712 -37.93 -4.11 -21.72
CA ILE A 712 -38.25 -5.45 -22.23
C ILE A 712 -39.02 -5.33 -23.56
N LEU A 713 -40.01 -4.44 -23.64
CA LEU A 713 -40.78 -4.22 -24.87
C LEU A 713 -39.89 -3.69 -26.02
N GLN A 714 -38.93 -2.83 -25.73
CA GLN A 714 -37.97 -2.35 -26.73
C GLN A 714 -37.08 -3.49 -27.26
N ILE A 715 -36.47 -4.30 -26.39
CA ILE A 715 -35.63 -5.43 -26.81
C ILE A 715 -36.48 -6.45 -27.59
N LYS A 716 -37.68 -6.74 -27.10
CA LYS A 716 -38.63 -7.68 -27.71
C LYS A 716 -39.05 -7.27 -29.13
N SER A 717 -39.20 -5.97 -29.40
CA SER A 717 -39.64 -5.48 -30.72
C SER A 717 -38.72 -5.87 -31.88
N ASN A 718 -37.45 -6.22 -31.59
CA ASN A 718 -36.46 -6.64 -32.57
C ASN A 718 -36.28 -8.17 -32.67
N LEU A 719 -37.04 -8.96 -31.91
CA LEU A 719 -36.94 -10.42 -31.89
C LEU A 719 -37.82 -11.07 -32.96
N THR A 720 -37.26 -12.08 -33.62
CA THR A 720 -37.96 -12.96 -34.56
C THR A 720 -38.10 -14.37 -33.98
N TYR A 721 -38.95 -15.21 -34.58
CA TYR A 721 -39.14 -16.59 -34.11
C TYR A 721 -37.87 -17.45 -34.29
N ASP A 722 -37.07 -17.19 -35.32
CA ASP A 722 -35.80 -17.89 -35.58
C ASP A 722 -34.74 -17.59 -34.50
N ASP A 723 -34.83 -16.41 -33.88
CA ASP A 723 -33.87 -16.00 -32.85
C ASP A 723 -33.97 -16.88 -31.60
N VAL A 724 -35.11 -17.55 -31.35
CA VAL A 724 -35.31 -18.39 -30.17
C VAL A 724 -34.35 -19.57 -30.13
N PHE A 725 -33.89 -20.08 -31.26
CA PHE A 725 -33.01 -21.25 -31.32
C PHE A 725 -31.51 -20.90 -31.45
N LYS A 726 -31.16 -19.61 -31.60
CA LYS A 726 -29.76 -19.15 -31.70
C LYS A 726 -29.08 -19.11 -30.33
N ARG A 727 -28.25 -20.09 -29.98
CA ARG A 727 -27.59 -20.19 -28.66
C ARG A 727 -26.89 -18.91 -28.17
N ASP A 728 -26.29 -18.15 -29.08
CA ASP A 728 -25.52 -16.94 -28.76
C ASP A 728 -26.34 -15.64 -28.80
N ASP A 729 -27.67 -15.72 -28.88
CA ASP A 729 -28.52 -14.54 -28.83
C ASP A 729 -28.50 -13.88 -27.43
N TYR A 730 -27.78 -12.76 -27.34
CA TYR A 730 -27.62 -11.98 -26.12
C TYR A 730 -28.93 -11.26 -25.71
N ARG A 731 -29.88 -11.03 -26.63
CA ARG A 731 -31.12 -10.30 -26.31
C ARG A 731 -32.03 -11.12 -25.40
N PHE A 732 -32.15 -12.43 -25.63
CA PHE A 732 -32.87 -13.32 -24.70
C PHE A 732 -32.20 -13.38 -23.32
N ARG A 733 -30.87 -13.34 -23.26
CA ARG A 733 -30.12 -13.29 -21.99
C ARG A 733 -30.36 -11.97 -21.26
N ALA A 734 -30.37 -10.85 -21.96
CA ALA A 734 -30.70 -9.54 -21.39
C ALA A 734 -32.14 -9.47 -20.87
N ILE A 735 -33.11 -9.99 -21.64
CA ILE A 735 -34.51 -10.13 -21.18
C ILE A 735 -34.58 -10.94 -19.89
N SER A 736 -33.80 -12.01 -19.77
CA SER A 736 -33.77 -12.83 -18.56
C SER A 736 -33.31 -12.05 -17.33
N LEU A 737 -32.25 -11.23 -17.44
CA LEU A 737 -31.82 -10.38 -16.33
C LEU A 737 -32.99 -9.50 -15.85
N LEU A 738 -33.64 -8.80 -16.79
CA LEU A 738 -34.75 -7.89 -16.50
C LEU A 738 -35.97 -8.60 -15.90
N VAL A 739 -36.29 -9.81 -16.38
CA VAL A 739 -37.34 -10.66 -15.82
C VAL A 739 -37.01 -11.07 -14.38
N ASN A 740 -35.78 -11.54 -14.14
CA ASN A 740 -35.34 -11.93 -12.80
C ASN A 740 -35.43 -10.75 -11.82
N ILE A 741 -34.95 -9.57 -12.21
CA ILE A 741 -35.09 -8.34 -11.42
C ILE A 741 -36.56 -8.05 -11.12
N ASN A 742 -37.44 -8.05 -12.12
CA ASN A 742 -38.87 -7.80 -11.92
C ASN A 742 -39.53 -8.81 -10.97
N LEU A 743 -39.16 -10.09 -11.04
CA LEU A 743 -39.66 -11.14 -10.14
C LEU A 743 -39.20 -10.96 -8.68
N ASP A 744 -37.98 -10.44 -8.48
CA ASP A 744 -37.44 -10.18 -7.14
C ASP A 744 -37.91 -8.86 -6.53
N LEU A 745 -38.20 -7.83 -7.33
CA LEU A 745 -38.96 -6.65 -6.89
C LEU A 745 -40.33 -7.07 -6.35
N ASN A 746 -41.02 -7.96 -7.08
CA ASN A 746 -42.33 -8.48 -6.73
C ASN A 746 -42.28 -9.74 -5.84
N LYS A 747 -41.24 -9.85 -4.99
CA LYS A 747 -40.96 -11.06 -4.19
C LYS A 747 -42.13 -11.50 -3.31
N SER A 748 -42.90 -10.55 -2.78
CA SER A 748 -44.07 -10.74 -1.90
C SER A 748 -45.28 -11.37 -2.60
N LEU A 749 -45.39 -11.25 -3.93
CA LEU A 749 -46.55 -11.75 -4.69
C LEU A 749 -46.58 -13.29 -4.74
N GLN A 750 -47.80 -13.83 -4.82
CA GLN A 750 -48.04 -15.26 -5.04
C GLN A 750 -47.65 -15.68 -6.47
N LYS A 751 -47.55 -17.00 -6.73
CA LYS A 751 -47.14 -17.54 -8.05
C LYS A 751 -48.05 -17.08 -9.19
N SER A 752 -49.37 -17.02 -8.94
CA SER A 752 -50.37 -16.55 -9.89
C SER A 752 -50.20 -15.06 -10.22
N GLU A 753 -50.08 -14.23 -9.19
CA GLU A 753 -49.89 -12.78 -9.31
C GLU A 753 -48.60 -12.43 -10.07
N LYS A 754 -47.49 -13.14 -9.83
CA LYS A 754 -46.25 -12.99 -10.61
C LYS A 754 -46.43 -13.32 -12.08
N THR A 755 -47.20 -14.36 -12.38
CA THR A 755 -47.47 -14.73 -13.76
C THR A 755 -48.36 -13.69 -14.44
N GLU A 756 -49.32 -13.10 -13.73
CA GLU A 756 -50.12 -11.99 -14.24
C GLU A 756 -49.27 -10.74 -14.56
N GLU A 757 -48.27 -10.41 -13.73
CA GLU A 757 -47.32 -9.33 -14.07
C GLU A 757 -46.50 -9.65 -15.33
N LEU A 758 -46.03 -10.89 -15.49
CA LEU A 758 -45.36 -11.30 -16.72
C LEU A 758 -46.29 -11.25 -17.93
N LYS A 759 -47.58 -11.61 -17.79
CA LYS A 759 -48.57 -11.48 -18.87
C LYS A 759 -48.74 -10.02 -19.30
N LYS A 760 -48.74 -9.06 -18.36
CA LYS A 760 -48.79 -7.62 -18.68
C LYS A 760 -47.59 -7.14 -19.50
N ILE A 761 -46.45 -7.84 -19.44
CA ILE A 761 -45.21 -7.47 -20.15
C ILE A 761 -45.09 -8.23 -21.48
N PHE A 762 -45.29 -9.54 -21.46
CA PHE A 762 -44.96 -10.43 -22.57
C PHE A 762 -46.16 -10.87 -23.41
N GLY A 763 -47.38 -10.60 -22.96
CA GLY A 763 -48.56 -11.30 -23.45
C GLY A 763 -49.79 -10.45 -23.72
N GLU A 764 -50.79 -11.11 -24.33
CA GLU A 764 -52.16 -10.66 -24.43
C GLU A 764 -53.08 -11.80 -23.96
N LYS A 765 -53.98 -11.52 -23.00
CA LYS A 765 -54.89 -12.51 -22.40
C LYS A 765 -54.13 -13.73 -21.83
N ASN A 766 -54.24 -14.88 -22.50
CA ASN A 766 -53.69 -16.16 -22.05
C ASN A 766 -52.40 -16.56 -22.80
N ASN A 767 -51.85 -15.68 -23.64
CA ASN A 767 -50.64 -15.99 -24.41
C ASN A 767 -49.44 -15.21 -23.90
N ILE A 768 -48.29 -15.85 -23.78
CA ILE A 768 -47.00 -15.24 -23.43
C ILE A 768 -46.01 -15.53 -24.56
N HIS A 769 -45.36 -14.49 -25.10
CA HIS A 769 -44.37 -14.61 -26.17
C HIS A 769 -43.03 -14.02 -25.76
N PHE A 770 -41.94 -14.68 -26.14
CA PHE A 770 -40.56 -14.20 -25.91
C PHE A 770 -40.16 -14.07 -24.44
N LEU A 771 -40.75 -14.89 -23.56
CA LEU A 771 -40.31 -14.98 -22.17
C LEU A 771 -38.94 -15.67 -22.12
N SER A 772 -38.04 -15.13 -21.32
CA SER A 772 -36.70 -15.69 -21.13
C SER A 772 -36.39 -15.76 -19.64
N ILE A 773 -36.00 -16.93 -19.16
CA ILE A 773 -35.60 -17.16 -17.77
C ILE A 773 -34.34 -18.01 -17.75
N TYR A 774 -33.26 -17.43 -17.21
CA TYR A 774 -31.97 -18.05 -16.99
C TYR A 774 -31.69 -18.12 -15.49
N GLY A 775 -31.11 -19.23 -15.04
CA GLY A 775 -30.70 -19.41 -13.65
C GLY A 775 -31.87 -19.58 -12.68
N ILE A 776 -31.68 -19.14 -11.43
CA ILE A 776 -32.56 -19.52 -10.32
C ILE A 776 -33.69 -18.51 -10.17
N ALA A 777 -34.70 -18.60 -11.02
CA ALA A 777 -35.96 -17.90 -10.79
C ALA A 777 -36.88 -18.66 -9.81
N LYS A 778 -37.89 -17.97 -9.27
CA LYS A 778 -38.93 -18.61 -8.43
C LYS A 778 -39.93 -19.40 -9.30
N PRO A 779 -40.58 -20.45 -8.77
CA PRO A 779 -41.60 -21.19 -9.51
C PRO A 779 -42.81 -20.30 -9.85
N LEU A 780 -43.34 -20.46 -11.07
CA LEU A 780 -44.47 -19.70 -11.61
C LEU A 780 -45.75 -20.54 -11.68
N ASP A 781 -46.87 -19.91 -12.06
CA ASP A 781 -48.15 -20.57 -12.28
C ASP A 781 -48.54 -20.43 -13.76
N PHE A 782 -48.13 -21.37 -14.61
CA PHE A 782 -48.40 -21.31 -16.05
C PHE A 782 -49.82 -21.78 -16.41
N SER A 783 -50.68 -22.02 -15.42
CA SER A 783 -52.00 -22.59 -15.65
C SER A 783 -52.83 -21.72 -16.61
N ASN A 784 -53.58 -22.38 -17.50
CA ASN A 784 -54.39 -21.77 -18.56
C ASN A 784 -53.61 -20.79 -19.46
N THR A 785 -52.31 -21.00 -19.65
CA THR A 785 -51.44 -20.11 -20.42
C THR A 785 -50.78 -20.86 -21.59
N HIS A 786 -50.74 -20.21 -22.76
CA HIS A 786 -49.94 -20.66 -23.88
C HIS A 786 -48.65 -19.85 -23.97
N ILE A 787 -47.51 -20.52 -23.82
CA ILE A 787 -46.19 -19.90 -23.87
C ILE A 787 -45.55 -20.26 -25.19
N SER A 788 -45.04 -19.27 -25.93
CA SER A 788 -44.33 -19.55 -27.18
C SER A 788 -43.10 -18.69 -27.42
N ASN A 789 -42.22 -19.15 -28.30
CA ASN A 789 -40.99 -18.47 -28.70
C ASN A 789 -40.13 -18.06 -27.49
N SER A 790 -40.04 -18.93 -26.48
CA SER A 790 -39.50 -18.60 -25.15
C SER A 790 -38.31 -19.48 -24.75
N ARG A 791 -37.47 -19.02 -23.82
CA ARG A 791 -36.28 -19.76 -23.35
C ARG A 791 -36.28 -19.97 -21.85
N PHE A 792 -35.94 -21.18 -21.43
CA PHE A 792 -35.79 -21.58 -20.03
C PHE A 792 -34.47 -22.34 -19.88
N ILE A 793 -33.45 -21.70 -19.32
CA ILE A 793 -32.09 -22.26 -19.24
C ILE A 793 -31.58 -22.22 -17.79
N GLY A 794 -31.22 -23.38 -17.21
CA GLY A 794 -30.80 -23.44 -15.80
C GLY A 794 -31.93 -23.17 -14.79
N TYR A 795 -33.19 -23.09 -15.26
CA TYR A 795 -34.37 -22.78 -14.44
C TYR A 795 -34.86 -24.01 -13.66
N LYS A 796 -34.07 -24.45 -12.67
CA LYS A 796 -34.35 -25.65 -11.85
C LYS A 796 -35.69 -25.61 -11.13
N SER A 797 -36.23 -24.42 -10.87
CA SER A 797 -37.54 -24.23 -10.24
C SER A 797 -38.73 -24.44 -11.19
N PHE A 798 -38.49 -24.61 -12.50
CA PHE A 798 -39.54 -24.89 -13.50
C PHE A 798 -40.39 -26.09 -13.10
N THR A 799 -39.77 -27.20 -12.69
CA THR A 799 -40.47 -28.43 -12.28
C THR A 799 -41.36 -28.20 -11.05
N SER A 800 -41.13 -27.14 -10.27
CA SER A 800 -41.97 -26.77 -9.12
C SER A 800 -43.10 -25.77 -9.47
N SER A 801 -43.26 -25.45 -10.76
CA SER A 801 -44.32 -24.59 -11.30
C SER A 801 -45.62 -25.38 -11.52
N LYS A 802 -46.72 -24.67 -11.76
CA LYS A 802 -48.02 -25.28 -12.11
C LYS A 802 -48.26 -25.24 -13.61
N PHE A 803 -48.92 -26.28 -14.15
CA PHE A 803 -49.04 -26.53 -15.59
C PHE A 803 -50.46 -26.93 -16.05
N GLU A 804 -51.51 -26.58 -15.30
CA GLU A 804 -52.88 -26.99 -15.64
C GLU A 804 -53.33 -26.32 -16.96
N ASN A 805 -53.80 -27.08 -17.95
CA ASN A 805 -54.16 -26.56 -19.29
C ASN A 805 -53.08 -25.66 -19.93
N THR A 806 -51.80 -26.04 -19.81
CA THR A 806 -50.67 -25.26 -20.33
C THR A 806 -50.15 -25.85 -21.64
N LYS A 807 -49.76 -24.98 -22.60
CA LYS A 807 -49.11 -25.40 -23.84
C LYS A 807 -47.85 -24.55 -24.10
N PHE A 808 -46.74 -25.19 -24.45
CA PHE A 808 -45.47 -24.58 -24.85
C PHE A 808 -45.24 -24.82 -26.36
N SER A 809 -44.95 -23.77 -27.13
CA SER A 809 -44.62 -23.89 -28.56
C SER A 809 -43.35 -23.14 -28.96
N ASN A 810 -42.47 -23.76 -29.75
CA ASN A 810 -41.19 -23.15 -30.17
C ASN A 810 -40.36 -22.63 -29.00
N CYS A 811 -40.25 -23.41 -27.91
CA CYS A 811 -39.48 -23.03 -26.72
C CYS A 811 -38.18 -23.83 -26.61
N VAL A 812 -37.19 -23.27 -25.93
CA VAL A 812 -35.92 -23.96 -25.62
C VAL A 812 -35.85 -24.22 -24.12
N PHE A 813 -35.56 -25.47 -23.76
CA PHE A 813 -35.38 -25.97 -22.41
C PHE A 813 -33.98 -26.59 -22.27
N GLU A 814 -33.21 -26.14 -21.28
CA GLU A 814 -31.87 -26.66 -21.01
C GLU A 814 -31.51 -26.56 -19.52
N ASN A 815 -30.93 -27.62 -18.93
CA ASN A 815 -30.51 -27.69 -17.53
C ASN A 815 -31.63 -27.35 -16.53
N ILE A 816 -32.83 -27.89 -16.76
CA ILE A 816 -34.04 -27.64 -15.96
C ILE A 816 -34.24 -28.69 -14.86
N ASN A 817 -33.53 -29.81 -14.93
CA ASN A 817 -33.69 -30.91 -14.01
C ASN A 817 -33.44 -30.52 -12.54
N ASN A 818 -34.28 -31.06 -11.66
CA ASN A 818 -34.27 -30.84 -10.22
C ASN A 818 -34.77 -32.11 -9.51
N GLU A 819 -34.35 -32.33 -8.26
CA GLU A 819 -34.68 -33.56 -7.51
C GLU A 819 -36.19 -33.75 -7.28
N LYS A 820 -36.93 -32.64 -7.23
CA LYS A 820 -38.39 -32.60 -7.10
C LYS A 820 -39.05 -32.50 -8.48
N ILE A 821 -39.43 -33.65 -9.02
CA ILE A 821 -40.12 -33.79 -10.31
C ILE A 821 -41.64 -33.90 -10.08
N PRO A 822 -42.48 -33.04 -10.69
CA PRO A 822 -43.93 -33.06 -10.55
C PRO A 822 -44.55 -34.19 -11.36
N ILE A 823 -45.72 -34.67 -10.93
CA ILE A 823 -46.42 -35.80 -11.56
C ILE A 823 -47.22 -35.36 -12.81
N ASN A 824 -47.37 -34.05 -13.03
CA ASN A 824 -48.30 -33.46 -14.01
C ASN A 824 -47.63 -32.88 -15.28
N LEU A 825 -46.36 -33.19 -15.55
CA LEU A 825 -45.71 -32.82 -16.81
C LEU A 825 -45.94 -33.91 -17.86
N ASP A 826 -46.51 -33.54 -19.02
CA ASP A 826 -46.79 -34.48 -20.11
C ASP A 826 -46.17 -34.00 -21.43
N SER A 827 -45.70 -34.93 -22.27
CA SER A 827 -45.10 -34.64 -23.57
C SER A 827 -46.03 -33.85 -24.51
N SER A 828 -47.35 -34.04 -24.41
CA SER A 828 -48.36 -33.34 -25.23
C SER A 828 -48.44 -31.84 -24.96
N MET A 829 -47.86 -31.36 -23.85
CA MET A 829 -47.79 -29.93 -23.52
C MET A 829 -46.80 -29.17 -24.41
N PHE A 830 -45.89 -29.86 -25.10
CA PHE A 830 -44.77 -29.24 -25.81
C PHE A 830 -44.86 -29.51 -27.31
N ASP A 831 -44.80 -28.45 -28.11
CA ASP A 831 -44.98 -28.51 -29.55
C ASP A 831 -43.83 -27.76 -30.24
N SER A 832 -43.05 -28.45 -31.07
CA SER A 832 -41.92 -27.85 -31.80
C SER A 832 -40.86 -27.19 -30.87
N CYS A 833 -40.68 -27.74 -29.66
CA CYS A 833 -39.73 -27.26 -28.65
C CYS A 833 -38.39 -28.03 -28.69
N GLN A 834 -37.30 -27.37 -28.31
CA GLN A 834 -36.04 -28.04 -27.99
C GLN A 834 -36.05 -28.43 -26.51
N MET A 835 -36.15 -29.73 -26.24
CA MET A 835 -36.48 -30.24 -24.90
C MET A 835 -35.26 -30.41 -23.97
N GLY A 836 -34.06 -30.60 -24.51
CA GLY A 836 -32.85 -30.73 -23.69
C GLY A 836 -32.95 -31.85 -22.65
N ASP A 837 -32.73 -31.53 -21.37
CA ASP A 837 -32.86 -32.47 -20.25
C ASP A 837 -34.31 -32.65 -19.76
N LEU A 838 -35.28 -31.91 -20.31
CA LEU A 838 -36.68 -32.02 -19.96
C LEU A 838 -37.28 -33.37 -20.38
N ASP A 839 -36.79 -33.99 -21.46
CA ASP A 839 -37.24 -35.33 -21.89
C ASP A 839 -37.02 -36.37 -20.78
N ILE A 840 -35.85 -36.32 -20.13
CA ILE A 840 -35.51 -37.19 -18.99
C ILE A 840 -36.45 -36.91 -17.82
N VAL A 841 -36.77 -35.64 -17.56
CA VAL A 841 -37.69 -35.24 -16.48
C VAL A 841 -39.11 -35.75 -16.75
N ILE A 842 -39.60 -35.66 -17.99
CA ILE A 842 -40.91 -36.16 -18.41
C ILE A 842 -40.97 -37.69 -18.28
N ASP A 843 -39.91 -38.40 -18.68
CA ASP A 843 -39.84 -39.85 -18.55
C ASP A 843 -39.85 -40.30 -17.07
N ILE A 844 -39.11 -39.60 -16.20
CA ILE A 844 -39.14 -39.88 -14.76
C ILE A 844 -40.52 -39.56 -14.17
N ALA A 845 -41.15 -38.45 -14.57
CA ALA A 845 -42.51 -38.09 -14.13
C ALA A 845 -43.54 -39.17 -14.52
N ASN A 846 -43.48 -39.65 -15.76
CA ASN A 846 -44.34 -40.71 -16.28
C ASN A 846 -44.11 -42.05 -15.56
N ASN A 847 -42.86 -42.40 -15.28
CA ASN A 847 -42.54 -43.60 -14.51
C ASN A 847 -43.05 -43.50 -13.07
N ARG A 848 -42.86 -42.36 -12.40
CA ARG A 848 -43.44 -42.12 -11.06
C ARG A 848 -44.98 -42.19 -11.07
N LYS A 849 -45.64 -41.69 -12.12
CA LYS A 849 -47.10 -41.79 -12.27
C LYS A 849 -47.56 -43.25 -12.39
N LYS A 850 -46.82 -44.07 -13.15
CA LYS A 850 -47.07 -45.52 -13.26
C LYS A 850 -46.80 -46.26 -11.95
N GLU A 851 -45.70 -45.96 -11.24
CA GLU A 851 -45.39 -46.54 -9.94
C GLU A 851 -46.43 -46.17 -8.87
N ASN A 852 -46.84 -44.91 -8.81
CA ASN A 852 -47.90 -44.45 -7.92
C ASN A 852 -49.22 -45.15 -8.23
N ARG A 853 -49.59 -45.27 -9.51
CA ARG A 853 -50.78 -46.04 -9.91
C ARG A 853 -50.70 -47.49 -9.46
N ALA A 854 -49.57 -48.16 -9.67
CA ALA A 854 -49.37 -49.54 -9.24
C ALA A 854 -49.41 -49.69 -7.70
N LEU A 855 -48.89 -48.72 -6.96
CA LEU A 855 -48.96 -48.68 -5.50
C LEU A 855 -50.42 -48.51 -5.02
N VAL A 856 -51.16 -47.57 -5.61
CA VAL A 856 -52.59 -47.35 -5.32
C VAL A 856 -53.39 -48.61 -5.61
N GLU A 857 -53.19 -49.25 -6.77
CA GLU A 857 -53.86 -50.51 -7.13
C GLU A 857 -53.54 -51.64 -6.13
N LYS A 858 -52.30 -51.74 -5.65
CA LYS A 858 -51.87 -52.72 -4.65
C LYS A 858 -52.50 -52.48 -3.27
N GLU A 859 -52.51 -51.24 -2.80
CA GLU A 859 -53.09 -50.89 -1.50
C GLU A 859 -54.62 -51.01 -1.54
N LEU A 860 -55.26 -50.62 -2.65
CA LEU A 860 -56.70 -50.80 -2.87
C LEU A 860 -57.10 -52.28 -2.87
N ARG A 861 -56.29 -53.15 -3.50
CA ARG A 861 -56.47 -54.60 -3.43
C ARG A 861 -56.36 -55.11 -1.99
N THR A 862 -55.40 -54.63 -1.22
CA THR A 862 -55.20 -55.03 0.18
C THR A 862 -56.39 -54.62 1.04
N PHE A 863 -56.91 -53.41 0.81
CA PHE A 863 -58.14 -52.92 1.43
C PHE A 863 -59.33 -53.84 1.13
N PHE A 864 -59.60 -54.14 -0.16
CA PHE A 864 -60.72 -55.01 -0.52
C PHE A 864 -60.54 -56.48 -0.12
N THR A 865 -59.29 -56.95 0.01
CA THR A 865 -58.99 -58.30 0.52
C THR A 865 -59.52 -58.48 1.95
N SER A 866 -59.64 -57.41 2.75
CA SER A 866 -60.26 -57.50 4.09
C SER A 866 -61.72 -57.96 4.04
N PHE A 867 -62.42 -57.74 2.92
CA PHE A 867 -63.80 -58.15 2.67
C PHE A 867 -63.92 -59.51 1.96
N PHE A 868 -62.80 -60.21 1.69
CA PHE A 868 -62.81 -61.49 0.97
C PHE A 868 -62.00 -62.54 1.73
N ASN A 869 -62.66 -63.59 2.23
CA ASN A 869 -62.01 -64.64 3.01
C ASN A 869 -62.63 -66.01 2.74
N ARG A 870 -61.80 -67.06 2.66
CA ARG A 870 -62.22 -68.45 2.36
C ARG A 870 -63.15 -68.56 1.14
N ALA A 871 -62.76 -67.94 0.02
CA ALA A 871 -63.48 -67.96 -1.25
C ALA A 871 -64.92 -67.37 -1.22
N ARG A 872 -65.21 -66.49 -0.26
CA ARG A 872 -66.49 -65.76 -0.18
C ARG A 872 -66.30 -64.33 0.30
N PHE A 873 -67.19 -63.43 -0.12
CA PHE A 873 -67.28 -62.11 0.46
C PHE A 873 -67.81 -62.20 1.89
N VAL A 874 -67.09 -61.56 2.81
CA VAL A 874 -67.42 -61.52 4.24
C VAL A 874 -67.72 -60.10 4.65
N ASP A 875 -68.62 -59.96 5.61
CA ASP A 875 -68.88 -58.70 6.26
C ASP A 875 -67.78 -58.38 7.28
N GLN A 876 -67.38 -57.12 7.32
CA GLN A 876 -66.32 -56.60 8.19
C GLN A 876 -66.82 -55.45 9.05
N LYS A 877 -66.28 -55.35 10.26
CA LYS A 877 -66.44 -54.12 11.06
C LYS A 877 -65.47 -53.07 10.56
N LYS A 878 -65.86 -51.79 10.65
CA LYS A 878 -64.99 -50.66 10.29
C LYS A 878 -63.64 -50.70 11.04
N SER A 879 -63.61 -51.19 12.28
CA SER A 879 -62.38 -51.35 13.08
C SER A 879 -61.41 -52.43 12.58
N TYR A 880 -61.88 -53.39 11.77
CA TYR A 880 -61.07 -54.46 11.18
C TYR A 880 -60.67 -54.19 9.73
N VAL A 881 -61.15 -53.10 9.14
CA VAL A 881 -60.76 -52.65 7.80
C VAL A 881 -59.33 -52.12 7.87
N LYS A 882 -58.45 -52.67 7.01
CA LYS A 882 -57.06 -52.22 6.91
C LYS A 882 -56.98 -51.01 5.99
N PHE A 883 -56.88 -49.82 6.59
CA PHE A 883 -56.51 -48.60 5.89
C PHE A 883 -55.03 -48.62 5.50
N SER A 884 -54.66 -47.86 4.47
CA SER A 884 -53.28 -47.86 3.98
C SER A 884 -52.44 -46.80 4.68
N ASP A 885 -51.32 -47.22 5.28
CA ASP A 885 -50.30 -46.30 5.79
C ASP A 885 -49.45 -45.69 4.67
N LYS A 886 -49.47 -46.30 3.47
CA LYS A 886 -48.65 -45.90 2.31
C LYS A 886 -49.38 -44.97 1.36
N VAL A 887 -50.69 -45.15 1.19
CA VAL A 887 -51.54 -44.26 0.40
C VAL A 887 -52.52 -43.57 1.35
N LYS A 888 -52.16 -42.37 1.81
CA LYS A 888 -52.93 -41.61 2.81
C LYS A 888 -54.39 -41.33 2.43
N ARG A 889 -54.72 -41.36 1.13
CA ARG A 889 -56.09 -41.19 0.63
C ARG A 889 -56.98 -42.43 0.84
N ILE A 890 -56.45 -43.59 1.21
CA ILE A 890 -57.24 -44.80 1.55
C ILE A 890 -57.44 -44.83 3.07
N ASP A 891 -58.32 -43.96 3.55
CA ASP A 891 -58.60 -43.70 4.96
C ASP A 891 -60.11 -43.88 5.29
N SER A 892 -60.52 -43.46 6.49
CA SER A 892 -61.93 -43.52 6.88
C SER A 892 -62.83 -42.70 5.95
N HIS A 893 -62.37 -41.57 5.41
CA HIS A 893 -63.18 -40.75 4.52
C HIS A 893 -63.39 -41.44 3.17
N PHE A 894 -62.36 -42.11 2.65
CA PHE A 894 -62.49 -42.98 1.49
C PHE A 894 -63.51 -44.10 1.71
N PHE A 895 -63.48 -44.76 2.88
CA PHE A 895 -64.49 -45.76 3.25
C PHE A 895 -65.91 -45.18 3.25
N ASP A 896 -66.09 -43.99 3.83
CA ASP A 896 -67.39 -43.32 3.86
C ASP A 896 -67.87 -42.92 2.45
N ASN A 897 -66.95 -42.55 1.55
CA ASN A 897 -67.25 -42.27 0.14
C ASN A 897 -67.65 -43.54 -0.64
N LEU A 898 -66.97 -44.67 -0.39
CA LEU A 898 -67.38 -45.97 -0.94
C LEU A 898 -68.78 -46.37 -0.46
N LEU A 899 -69.13 -46.05 0.79
CA LEU A 899 -70.46 -46.28 1.34
C LEU A 899 -71.52 -45.37 0.71
N ALA A 900 -71.23 -44.07 0.57
CA ALA A 900 -72.12 -43.10 -0.08
C ALA A 900 -72.40 -43.46 -1.56
N ARG A 901 -71.42 -44.01 -2.26
CA ARG A 901 -71.55 -44.49 -3.66
C ARG A 901 -72.13 -45.89 -3.78
N LYS A 902 -72.55 -46.53 -2.67
CA LYS A 902 -73.07 -47.91 -2.59
C LYS A 902 -72.11 -48.97 -3.15
N ILE A 903 -70.80 -48.71 -3.10
CA ILE A 903 -69.78 -49.71 -3.46
C ILE A 903 -69.59 -50.70 -2.29
N ILE A 904 -69.71 -50.19 -1.06
CA ILE A 904 -69.83 -50.96 0.18
C ILE A 904 -71.20 -50.62 0.79
N GLU A 905 -71.87 -51.60 1.36
CA GLU A 905 -73.20 -51.45 1.97
C GLU A 905 -73.23 -52.05 3.39
N VAL A 906 -74.21 -51.60 4.19
CA VAL A 906 -74.45 -52.13 5.52
C VAL A 906 -75.24 -53.44 5.39
N LYS A 907 -74.66 -54.53 5.90
CA LYS A 907 -75.30 -55.86 5.88
C LYS A 907 -76.15 -56.10 7.12
N LEU A 908 -75.65 -55.69 8.28
CA LEU A 908 -76.26 -55.98 9.59
C LEU A 908 -75.86 -54.90 10.60
N GLU A 909 -76.86 -54.35 11.30
CA GLU A 909 -76.67 -53.48 12.46
C GLU A 909 -77.08 -54.26 13.73
N LYS A 910 -76.14 -54.40 14.66
CA LYS A 910 -76.41 -54.90 16.02
C LYS A 910 -76.33 -53.72 16.99
N SER A 911 -76.90 -53.90 18.19
CA SER A 911 -77.06 -52.84 19.21
C SER A 911 -75.82 -51.98 19.49
N ASP A 912 -74.62 -52.51 19.29
CA ASP A 912 -73.35 -51.80 19.54
C ASP A 912 -72.39 -51.76 18.33
N GLU A 913 -72.71 -52.37 17.18
CA GLU A 913 -71.76 -52.48 16.04
C GLU A 913 -72.44 -52.67 14.66
N THR A 914 -71.89 -52.03 13.62
CA THR A 914 -72.32 -52.12 12.22
C THR A 914 -71.33 -52.95 11.38
N TYR A 915 -71.86 -53.88 10.59
CA TYR A 915 -71.10 -54.76 9.69
C TYR A 915 -71.33 -54.38 8.22
N PHE A 916 -70.23 -54.24 7.47
CA PHE A 916 -70.23 -53.75 6.09
C PHE A 916 -69.78 -54.85 5.11
N GLN A 917 -70.39 -54.90 3.94
CA GLN A 917 -70.02 -55.83 2.86
C GLN A 917 -69.87 -55.10 1.53
N VAL A 918 -69.11 -55.69 0.60
CA VAL A 918 -69.05 -55.20 -0.79
C VAL A 918 -70.41 -55.47 -1.47
N CYS A 919 -71.00 -54.46 -2.08
CA CYS A 919 -72.28 -54.57 -2.78
C CYS A 919 -72.17 -55.58 -3.95
N SER A 920 -73.22 -56.36 -4.19
CA SER A 920 -73.23 -57.44 -5.19
C SER A 920 -72.80 -56.99 -6.59
N GLU A 921 -73.15 -55.76 -6.99
CA GLU A 921 -72.79 -55.18 -8.30
C GLU A 921 -71.29 -54.93 -8.51
N TYR A 922 -70.52 -54.87 -7.41
CA TYR A 922 -69.07 -54.63 -7.42
C TYR A 922 -68.26 -55.86 -6.98
N GLN A 923 -68.92 -56.94 -6.54
CA GLN A 923 -68.24 -58.16 -6.09
C GLN A 923 -67.39 -58.80 -7.19
N ASP A 924 -67.88 -58.89 -8.43
CA ASP A 924 -67.12 -59.45 -9.55
C ASP A 924 -65.88 -58.61 -9.89
N SER A 925 -66.03 -57.28 -9.92
CA SER A 925 -64.95 -56.31 -10.15
C SER A 925 -63.88 -56.38 -9.06
N VAL A 926 -64.31 -56.45 -7.80
CA VAL A 926 -63.42 -56.57 -6.63
C VAL A 926 -62.73 -57.94 -6.61
N TYR A 927 -63.45 -59.03 -6.89
CA TYR A 927 -62.88 -60.37 -6.99
C TYR A 927 -61.80 -60.44 -8.08
N THR A 928 -62.09 -59.84 -9.24
CA THR A 928 -61.17 -59.74 -10.38
C THR A 928 -59.91 -58.94 -10.02
N LEU A 929 -60.03 -57.85 -9.27
CA LEU A 929 -58.89 -57.09 -8.75
C LEU A 929 -58.05 -57.91 -7.75
N ILE A 930 -58.68 -58.67 -6.86
CA ILE A 930 -58.00 -59.49 -5.84
C ILE A 930 -57.29 -60.69 -6.46
N MET A 931 -57.97 -61.44 -7.34
CA MET A 931 -57.48 -62.73 -7.86
C MET A 931 -56.63 -62.59 -9.12
N ASN A 932 -57.06 -61.75 -10.06
CA ASN A 932 -56.43 -61.66 -11.38
C ASN A 932 -55.51 -60.45 -11.52
N ASN A 933 -55.48 -59.57 -10.52
CA ASN A 933 -54.74 -58.30 -10.57
C ASN A 933 -55.11 -57.45 -11.81
N THR A 934 -56.38 -57.47 -12.19
CA THR A 934 -56.90 -56.71 -13.31
C THR A 934 -57.91 -55.68 -12.82
N VAL A 935 -57.73 -54.42 -13.24
CA VAL A 935 -58.62 -53.30 -12.94
C VAL A 935 -59.60 -53.15 -14.11
N ASP A 936 -60.88 -53.45 -13.88
CA ASP A 936 -61.94 -53.23 -14.86
C ASP A 936 -62.44 -51.77 -14.84
N ASP A 937 -63.35 -51.40 -15.73
CA ASP A 937 -63.82 -50.00 -15.85
C ASP A 937 -64.44 -49.46 -14.55
N LYS A 938 -65.09 -50.31 -13.74
CA LYS A 938 -65.66 -49.93 -12.45
C LYS A 938 -64.58 -49.65 -11.40
N MET A 939 -63.56 -50.50 -11.30
CA MET A 939 -62.43 -50.30 -10.39
C MET A 939 -61.50 -49.17 -10.86
N LYS A 940 -61.41 -48.94 -12.18
CA LYS A 940 -60.59 -47.89 -12.76
C LYS A 940 -61.01 -46.50 -12.31
N ILE A 941 -62.32 -46.23 -12.24
CA ILE A 941 -62.87 -44.98 -11.72
C ILE A 941 -62.44 -44.73 -10.27
N ILE A 942 -62.39 -45.80 -9.45
CA ILE A 942 -61.97 -45.71 -8.04
C ILE A 942 -60.47 -45.43 -7.94
N VAL A 943 -59.66 -46.15 -8.74
CA VAL A 943 -58.20 -45.95 -8.81
C VAL A 943 -57.85 -44.54 -9.28
N ASP A 944 -58.51 -44.04 -10.33
CA ASP A 944 -58.26 -42.70 -10.88
C ASP A 944 -58.71 -41.58 -9.92
N THR A 945 -59.65 -41.84 -8.99
CA THR A 945 -60.01 -40.89 -7.92
C THR A 945 -58.95 -40.84 -6.80
N LEU A 946 -58.14 -41.89 -6.66
CA LEU A 946 -57.13 -42.03 -5.60
C LEU A 946 -55.74 -41.54 -6.01
N ILE A 947 -55.46 -41.48 -7.31
CA ILE A 947 -54.23 -40.89 -7.90
C ILE A 947 -54.36 -39.36 -7.94
#